data_AF-A0ABD6AEI8-F1
#
_entry.id   AF-A0ABD6AEI8-F1
#
_cell.length_a   1.000
_cell.length_b   1.000
_cell.length_c   1.000
_cell.angle_alpha   90.00
_cell.angle_beta   90.00
_cell.angle_gamma   90.00
#
_symmetry.space_group_name_H-M   'P 1'
#
loop_
_entity.id
_entity.type
_entity.pdbx_description
1 polymer ?
#
loop_
_entity_poly.entity_id
_entity_poly.type
_entity_poly.pdbx_seq_one_letter_code
_entity_poly.pdbx_strand_id
1 'polypeptide(L)'
;MKSTATTETTNIVRHPDLLIPAAGEEVAATRYEPIDAGESLPAVLVATPYRKDDRITFGSWEPSLQYIARHGYEVIVVDLVGTGASTGTKEPFTRAEGAELAEVVEWLAEQPWTTGRVGMFGLSYGAWTQYATAAHAPEALEAIVPVAVSPSVFASSCTGGVFNPLKRATWAAQMQATRALPPSRRDDDGRWAGIWQSRLDALRDGTPWLFQFLDHERRDAFWDDRSVAPEEITVPTLAACGYRDVHTGPMVEFFGDIEGPKRLLLGPWRHTMPEQGRECAIDFRRQVVEWFDRFLKDADNGALNYPTVAYWTERNGGWQVGAGLWRGADRWPDVTATGRGALTYTLASDGLIAGETVPGTIERDYEYDHTVGVDSVDRVGSIVNTGVDTNADDARSLTFETDPLDTPVELTGSGAATLRVRATTPEPVVAVRIGDVAPTGRTRMVTGGYLRASHREGHEAPRPLAPDEEVELTVPLKPKSHLFEPDHRMRVAVSAADFPRALPPNEQGTLTVVSRPEARSTVRFPGRTHGGIEFTDTVSLRSPDESVPLRSPYVVDSDTTWVTAREHVNDTVEFRTMEQYTLDLPHARGMTWSNEVVASVAAAEPGTAYLQTETEATLDYPTERVRVETSARVARSTASIATRVSVDEQLLFDERWRRSGR
;
A
#
# COMPACT_ATOMS: atom_id res chain seq x y z
N MET A 1 9.89 -30.21 -33.32
CA MET A 1 8.79 -30.83 -32.55
C MET A 1 8.74 -30.11 -31.22
N LYS A 2 7.72 -29.26 -31.03
CA LYS A 2 7.57 -28.41 -29.85
C LYS A 2 7.14 -29.29 -28.68
N SER A 3 7.94 -29.33 -27.62
CA SER A 3 7.58 -29.97 -26.36
C SER A 3 6.74 -28.97 -25.56
N THR A 4 5.42 -28.97 -25.78
CA THR A 4 4.46 -28.44 -24.82
C THR A 4 4.57 -29.26 -23.56
N ALA A 5 5.18 -28.70 -22.51
CA ALA A 5 5.12 -29.27 -21.17
C ALA A 5 3.68 -29.14 -20.66
N THR A 6 2.84 -30.11 -20.99
CA THR A 6 1.55 -30.33 -20.36
C THR A 6 1.81 -30.95 -18.98
N THR A 7 1.82 -30.13 -17.94
CA THR A 7 1.53 -30.60 -16.58
C THR A 7 0.04 -30.97 -16.54
N GLU A 8 -0.24 -32.27 -16.45
CA GLU A 8 -1.57 -32.92 -16.47
C GLU A 8 -2.52 -32.57 -15.29
N THR A 9 -2.39 -31.39 -14.67
CA THR A 9 -3.22 -31.00 -13.51
C THR A 9 -3.96 -29.67 -13.67
N THR A 10 -3.82 -28.96 -14.80
CA THR A 10 -4.52 -27.69 -15.04
C THR A 10 -5.10 -27.62 -16.44
N ASN A 11 -6.41 -27.37 -16.57
CA ASN A 11 -7.10 -27.13 -17.85
C ASN A 11 -6.72 -25.76 -18.47
N ILE A 12 -5.43 -25.40 -18.50
CA ILE A 12 -4.93 -24.10 -18.97
C ILE A 12 -3.63 -24.31 -19.79
N VAL A 13 -3.56 -23.71 -20.97
CA VAL A 13 -2.35 -23.60 -21.80
C VAL A 13 -1.73 -22.22 -21.59
N ARG A 14 -0.42 -22.16 -21.30
CA ARG A 14 0.31 -20.90 -21.19
C ARG A 14 1.04 -20.60 -22.50
N HIS A 15 0.86 -19.39 -23.03
CA HIS A 15 1.55 -18.85 -24.20
C HIS A 15 2.46 -17.70 -23.75
N PRO A 16 3.73 -17.97 -23.37
CA PRO A 16 4.61 -16.98 -22.74
C PRO A 16 5.35 -16.04 -23.71
N ASP A 17 5.17 -16.23 -25.02
CA ASP A 17 5.88 -15.53 -26.11
C ASP A 17 5.01 -14.52 -26.86
N LEU A 18 3.91 -14.06 -26.25
CA LEU A 18 3.06 -13.07 -26.89
C LEU A 18 3.76 -11.70 -26.88
N LEU A 19 3.85 -11.05 -28.05
CA LEU A 19 4.38 -9.69 -28.19
C LEU A 19 3.27 -8.78 -28.69
N ILE A 20 3.04 -7.70 -27.96
CA ILE A 20 1.97 -6.73 -28.23
C ILE A 20 2.62 -5.40 -28.61
N PRO A 21 2.37 -4.86 -29.82
CA PRO A 21 2.86 -3.54 -30.18
C PRO A 21 2.06 -2.47 -29.42
N ALA A 22 2.74 -1.59 -28.68
CA ALA A 22 2.11 -0.46 -27.99
C ALA A 22 3.12 0.69 -27.81
N ALA A 23 2.68 1.92 -28.06
CA ALA A 23 3.47 3.15 -27.94
C ALA A 23 4.83 3.12 -28.67
N GLY A 24 4.92 2.39 -29.79
CA GLY A 24 6.16 2.22 -30.57
C GLY A 24 7.16 1.22 -29.99
N GLU A 25 6.77 0.48 -28.95
CA GLU A 25 7.55 -0.55 -28.27
C GLU A 25 6.88 -1.92 -28.39
N GLU A 26 7.60 -2.98 -28.01
CA GLU A 26 7.07 -4.34 -27.89
C GLU A 26 6.85 -4.71 -26.42
N VAL A 27 5.58 -4.86 -26.05
CA VAL A 27 5.13 -5.32 -24.74
C VAL A 27 5.09 -6.85 -24.73
N ALA A 28 5.95 -7.47 -23.90
CA ALA A 28 5.97 -8.91 -23.72
C ALA A 28 4.85 -9.36 -22.78
N ALA A 29 4.18 -10.45 -23.15
CA ALA A 29 3.00 -10.94 -22.47
C ALA A 29 2.99 -12.47 -22.33
N THR A 30 2.30 -12.95 -21.30
CA THR A 30 1.95 -14.35 -21.11
C THR A 30 0.43 -14.48 -21.12
N ARG A 31 -0.12 -15.22 -22.08
CA ARG A 31 -1.56 -15.55 -22.16
C ARG A 31 -1.83 -16.90 -21.49
N TYR A 32 -2.82 -16.94 -20.61
CA TYR A 32 -3.37 -18.14 -20.00
C TYR A 32 -4.69 -18.48 -20.69
N GLU A 33 -4.65 -19.47 -21.57
CA GLU A 33 -5.80 -19.94 -22.36
C GLU A 33 -6.45 -21.14 -21.65
N PRO A 34 -7.73 -21.10 -21.29
CA PRO A 34 -8.44 -22.28 -20.79
C PRO A 34 -8.63 -23.34 -21.89
N ILE A 35 -8.33 -24.60 -21.57
CA ILE A 35 -8.48 -25.75 -22.48
C ILE A 35 -9.97 -25.99 -22.79
N ASP A 36 -10.28 -26.37 -24.04
CA ASP A 36 -11.61 -26.72 -24.53
C ASP A 36 -12.65 -25.57 -24.51
N ALA A 37 -12.21 -24.30 -24.51
CA ALA A 37 -13.13 -23.16 -24.56
C ALA A 37 -14.05 -23.19 -25.81
N GLY A 38 -13.53 -23.63 -26.96
CA GLY A 38 -14.29 -23.80 -28.22
C GLY A 38 -14.86 -22.51 -28.84
N GLU A 39 -14.90 -21.42 -28.08
CA GLU A 39 -15.45 -20.09 -28.39
C GLU A 39 -14.47 -19.01 -27.93
N SER A 40 -14.55 -17.82 -28.52
CA SER A 40 -13.77 -16.65 -28.08
C SER A 40 -14.25 -16.19 -26.70
N LEU A 41 -13.32 -15.79 -25.84
CA LEU A 41 -13.58 -15.45 -24.43
C LEU A 41 -13.17 -14.01 -24.12
N PRO A 42 -13.82 -13.31 -23.17
CA PRO A 42 -13.32 -12.01 -22.73
C PRO A 42 -11.90 -12.10 -22.15
N ALA A 43 -11.14 -11.01 -22.28
CA ALA A 43 -9.77 -10.93 -21.78
C ALA A 43 -9.69 -10.22 -20.43
N VAL A 44 -8.78 -10.66 -19.56
CA VAL A 44 -8.43 -9.98 -18.31
C VAL A 44 -6.94 -9.65 -18.31
N LEU A 45 -6.63 -8.36 -18.35
CA LEU A 45 -5.27 -7.83 -18.36
C LEU A 45 -4.75 -7.58 -16.94
N VAL A 46 -3.53 -8.06 -16.69
CA VAL A 46 -2.76 -7.83 -15.46
C VAL A 46 -1.45 -7.17 -15.86
N ALA A 47 -1.30 -5.88 -15.56
CA ALA A 47 -0.17 -5.06 -16.01
C ALA A 47 0.60 -4.48 -14.84
N THR A 48 1.87 -4.88 -14.67
CA THR A 48 2.70 -4.47 -13.53
C THR A 48 4.20 -4.50 -13.88
N PRO A 49 5.06 -3.66 -13.26
CA PRO A 49 6.51 -3.71 -13.50
C PRO A 49 7.20 -4.91 -12.80
N TYR A 50 6.45 -5.78 -12.13
CA TYR A 50 6.97 -6.86 -11.29
C TYR A 50 7.23 -8.19 -12.00
N ARG A 51 7.32 -8.15 -13.33
CA ARG A 51 7.77 -9.23 -14.22
C ARG A 51 6.79 -10.41 -14.32
N LYS A 52 6.35 -10.69 -15.55
CA LYS A 52 5.33 -11.69 -15.88
C LYS A 52 5.79 -13.14 -15.69
N ASP A 53 7.09 -13.38 -15.65
CA ASP A 53 7.68 -14.73 -15.63
C ASP A 53 8.47 -15.03 -14.33
N ASP A 54 8.33 -14.26 -13.26
CA ASP A 54 9.01 -14.59 -12.00
C ASP A 54 8.28 -14.11 -10.74
N ARG A 55 8.90 -13.21 -9.98
CA ARG A 55 8.78 -12.96 -8.56
C ARG A 55 7.35 -12.85 -8.08
N ILE A 56 6.58 -11.95 -8.68
CA ILE A 56 5.21 -11.69 -8.24
C ILE A 56 4.23 -12.66 -8.89
N THR A 57 4.41 -12.95 -10.18
CA THR A 57 3.53 -13.87 -10.92
C THR A 57 3.58 -15.27 -10.32
N PHE A 58 4.75 -15.91 -10.32
CA PHE A 58 4.93 -17.24 -9.74
C PHE A 58 5.06 -17.22 -8.22
N GLY A 59 5.50 -16.14 -7.58
CA GLY A 59 5.59 -16.12 -6.11
C GLY A 59 4.25 -15.87 -5.40
N SER A 60 3.26 -15.29 -6.07
CA SER A 60 2.01 -14.87 -5.42
C SER A 60 0.75 -14.99 -6.27
N TRP A 61 0.77 -14.50 -7.52
CA TRP A 61 -0.46 -14.26 -8.27
C TRP A 61 -0.97 -15.47 -9.07
N GLU A 62 -0.10 -16.42 -9.39
CA GLU A 62 -0.40 -17.59 -10.21
C GLU A 62 -1.72 -18.28 -9.85
N PRO A 63 -2.05 -18.57 -8.58
CA PRO A 63 -3.30 -19.24 -8.27
C PRO A 63 -4.55 -18.39 -8.62
N SER A 64 -4.47 -17.07 -8.47
CA SER A 64 -5.58 -16.17 -8.83
C SER A 64 -5.70 -16.03 -10.35
N LEU A 65 -4.58 -15.99 -11.09
CA LEU A 65 -4.58 -16.00 -12.56
C LEU A 65 -5.21 -17.28 -13.11
N GLN A 66 -4.82 -18.44 -12.57
CA GLN A 66 -5.40 -19.72 -12.95
C GLN A 66 -6.89 -19.81 -12.58
N TYR A 67 -7.28 -19.27 -11.43
CA TYR A 67 -8.69 -19.24 -11.02
C TYR A 67 -9.53 -18.46 -12.03
N ILE A 68 -9.10 -17.26 -12.42
CA ILE A 68 -9.82 -16.44 -13.41
C ILE A 68 -9.86 -17.16 -14.76
N ALA A 69 -8.75 -17.71 -15.25
CA ALA A 69 -8.71 -18.43 -16.52
C ALA A 69 -9.67 -19.63 -16.56
N ARG A 70 -9.73 -20.43 -15.48
CA ARG A 70 -10.66 -21.58 -15.35
C ARG A 70 -12.14 -21.18 -15.38
N HIS A 71 -12.45 -19.91 -15.13
CA HIS A 71 -13.82 -19.37 -15.20
C HIS A 71 -14.13 -18.71 -16.57
N GLY A 72 -13.41 -19.11 -17.62
CA GLY A 72 -13.71 -18.72 -18.99
C GLY A 72 -13.24 -17.30 -19.32
N TYR A 73 -11.95 -17.04 -19.06
CA TYR A 73 -11.27 -15.80 -19.42
C TYR A 73 -9.92 -16.09 -20.02
N GLU A 74 -9.53 -15.26 -20.98
CA GLU A 74 -8.16 -15.16 -21.45
C GLU A 74 -7.41 -14.24 -20.50
N VAL A 75 -6.54 -14.78 -19.65
CA VAL A 75 -5.78 -13.94 -18.71
C VAL A 75 -4.44 -13.56 -19.35
N ILE A 76 -4.16 -12.27 -19.46
CA ILE A 76 -2.93 -11.74 -20.06
C ILE A 76 -2.14 -11.03 -18.98
N VAL A 77 -0.93 -11.52 -18.70
CA VAL A 77 0.02 -10.85 -17.81
C VAL A 77 1.10 -10.19 -18.65
N VAL A 78 1.28 -8.88 -18.50
CA VAL A 78 2.25 -8.12 -19.30
C VAL A 78 3.39 -7.57 -18.45
N ASP A 79 4.58 -7.52 -19.05
CA ASP A 79 5.66 -6.66 -18.61
C ASP A 79 5.41 -5.25 -19.15
N LEU A 80 5.33 -4.23 -18.30
CA LEU A 80 5.25 -2.84 -18.76
C LEU A 80 6.48 -2.47 -19.61
N VAL A 81 6.36 -1.50 -20.51
CA VAL A 81 7.51 -0.95 -21.25
C VAL A 81 8.69 -0.62 -20.30
N GLY A 82 9.87 -1.09 -20.69
CA GLY A 82 11.10 -0.97 -19.90
C GLY A 82 11.26 -1.95 -18.74
N THR A 83 10.37 -2.94 -18.61
CA THR A 83 10.43 -3.97 -17.57
C THR A 83 10.47 -5.38 -18.17
N GLY A 84 11.00 -6.34 -17.40
CA GLY A 84 11.06 -7.74 -17.79
C GLY A 84 11.59 -7.96 -19.21
N ALA A 85 10.77 -8.57 -20.07
CA ALA A 85 11.06 -8.88 -21.47
C ALA A 85 10.48 -7.88 -22.48
N SER A 86 9.94 -6.74 -22.03
CA SER A 86 9.47 -5.65 -22.89
C SER A 86 10.60 -4.69 -23.27
N THR A 87 10.49 -4.05 -24.43
CA THR A 87 11.45 -3.04 -24.89
C THR A 87 11.19 -1.67 -24.26
N GLY A 88 12.05 -0.68 -24.57
CA GLY A 88 11.86 0.72 -24.18
C GLY A 88 12.31 1.07 -22.75
N THR A 89 11.91 2.25 -22.29
CA THR A 89 12.14 2.76 -20.93
C THR A 89 11.05 3.75 -20.56
N LYS A 90 10.55 3.68 -19.33
CA LYS A 90 9.56 4.64 -18.82
C LYS A 90 9.84 5.07 -17.39
N GLU A 91 9.27 6.24 -17.06
CA GLU A 91 9.19 6.72 -15.70
C GLU A 91 7.95 6.17 -14.99
N PRO A 92 8.04 5.92 -13.67
CA PRO A 92 7.04 5.16 -12.97
C PRO A 92 5.83 6.02 -12.59
N PHE A 93 4.66 5.39 -12.63
CA PHE A 93 3.34 5.90 -12.30
C PHE A 93 2.86 7.06 -13.17
N THR A 94 3.31 7.16 -14.41
CA THR A 94 2.98 8.31 -15.29
C THR A 94 1.66 8.08 -16.03
N ARG A 95 1.00 9.16 -16.49
CA ARG A 95 -0.15 9.06 -17.41
C ARG A 95 0.21 8.29 -18.68
N ALA A 96 1.46 8.41 -19.12
CA ALA A 96 1.96 7.75 -20.32
C ALA A 96 1.90 6.22 -20.21
N GLU A 97 2.08 5.63 -19.01
CA GLU A 97 1.85 4.19 -18.81
C GLU A 97 0.39 3.81 -19.05
N GLY A 98 -0.56 4.64 -18.59
CA GLY A 98 -1.98 4.44 -18.84
C GLY A 98 -2.34 4.46 -20.32
N ALA A 99 -1.75 5.39 -21.09
CA ALA A 99 -2.00 5.53 -22.53
C ALA A 99 -1.50 4.32 -23.32
N GLU A 100 -0.30 3.83 -23.01
CA GLU A 100 0.24 2.60 -23.61
C GLU A 100 -0.65 1.40 -23.32
N LEU A 101 -1.10 1.26 -22.06
CA LEU A 101 -1.97 0.15 -21.70
C LEU A 101 -3.37 0.27 -22.32
N ALA A 102 -3.84 1.48 -22.66
CA ALA A 102 -5.05 1.64 -23.45
C ALA A 102 -4.86 1.09 -24.88
N GLU A 103 -3.70 1.30 -25.52
CA GLU A 103 -3.36 0.64 -26.80
C GLU A 103 -3.30 -0.89 -26.65
N VAL A 104 -2.75 -1.41 -25.55
CA VAL A 104 -2.75 -2.85 -25.26
C VAL A 104 -4.17 -3.38 -25.11
N VAL A 105 -5.06 -2.66 -24.42
CA VAL A 105 -6.47 -3.03 -24.27
C VAL A 105 -7.17 -3.12 -25.63
N GLU A 106 -7.02 -2.11 -26.49
CA GLU A 106 -7.62 -2.15 -27.83
C GLU A 106 -7.03 -3.26 -28.70
N TRP A 107 -5.71 -3.45 -28.66
CA TRP A 107 -5.07 -4.54 -29.38
C TRP A 107 -5.60 -5.91 -28.93
N LEU A 108 -5.79 -6.10 -27.62
CA LEU A 108 -6.36 -7.32 -27.08
C LEU A 108 -7.78 -7.55 -27.58
N ALA A 109 -8.58 -6.49 -27.72
CA ALA A 109 -9.95 -6.55 -28.20
C ALA A 109 -10.07 -7.03 -29.67
N GLU A 110 -9.05 -6.77 -30.49
CA GLU A 110 -9.01 -7.15 -31.90
C GLU A 110 -8.58 -8.61 -32.13
N GLN A 111 -8.15 -9.33 -31.10
CA GLN A 111 -7.64 -10.68 -31.27
C GLN A 111 -8.74 -11.71 -31.58
N PRO A 112 -8.50 -12.70 -32.46
CA PRO A 112 -9.55 -13.63 -32.88
C PRO A 112 -10.05 -14.54 -31.74
N TRP A 113 -9.28 -14.66 -30.66
CA TRP A 113 -9.59 -15.47 -29.49
C TRP A 113 -10.32 -14.70 -28.38
N THR A 114 -10.55 -13.39 -28.55
CA THR A 114 -11.32 -12.58 -27.59
C THR A 114 -12.76 -12.30 -28.04
N THR A 115 -13.66 -11.99 -27.11
CA THR A 115 -14.99 -11.41 -27.43
C THR A 115 -14.93 -9.92 -27.76
N GLY A 116 -13.76 -9.29 -27.63
CA GLY A 116 -13.58 -7.84 -27.75
C GLY A 116 -13.79 -7.08 -26.45
N ARG A 117 -14.23 -7.75 -25.37
CA ARG A 117 -14.41 -7.13 -24.05
C ARG A 117 -13.22 -7.43 -23.15
N VAL A 118 -12.66 -6.39 -22.54
CA VAL A 118 -11.46 -6.48 -21.70
C VAL A 118 -11.77 -5.97 -20.29
N GLY A 119 -11.29 -6.69 -19.28
CA GLY A 119 -11.24 -6.22 -17.91
C GLY A 119 -9.80 -6.11 -17.43
N MET A 120 -9.58 -5.41 -16.31
CA MET A 120 -8.27 -5.37 -15.67
C MET A 120 -8.33 -5.79 -14.20
N PHE A 121 -7.26 -6.44 -13.74
CA PHE A 121 -7.11 -6.94 -12.37
C PHE A 121 -5.67 -6.77 -11.89
N GLY A 122 -5.48 -6.46 -10.60
CA GLY A 122 -4.14 -6.30 -10.06
C GLY A 122 -4.10 -5.59 -8.72
N LEU A 123 -2.95 -5.72 -8.06
CA LEU A 123 -2.65 -5.16 -6.75
C LEU A 123 -1.51 -4.15 -6.83
N SER A 124 -1.57 -3.11 -5.99
CA SER A 124 -0.52 -2.10 -5.83
C SER A 124 -0.27 -1.34 -7.14
N TYR A 125 0.94 -1.38 -7.70
CA TYR A 125 1.21 -0.80 -9.02
C TYR A 125 0.27 -1.37 -10.09
N GLY A 126 -0.06 -2.67 -10.02
CA GLY A 126 -1.03 -3.29 -10.92
C GLY A 126 -2.47 -2.79 -10.75
N ALA A 127 -2.77 -2.07 -9.66
CA ALA A 127 -4.02 -1.34 -9.49
C ALA A 127 -3.89 0.12 -9.98
N TRP A 128 -2.70 0.73 -9.86
CA TRP A 128 -2.44 2.06 -10.41
C TRP A 128 -2.60 2.07 -11.93
N THR A 129 -2.04 1.06 -12.60
CA THR A 129 -2.15 0.89 -14.05
C THR A 129 -3.60 0.83 -14.50
N GLN A 130 -4.50 0.19 -13.72
CA GLN A 130 -5.93 0.15 -14.03
C GLN A 130 -6.57 1.53 -14.03
N TYR A 131 -6.34 2.33 -12.98
CA TYR A 131 -6.88 3.69 -12.94
C TYR A 131 -6.26 4.57 -14.03
N ALA A 132 -4.95 4.47 -14.25
CA ALA A 132 -4.26 5.23 -15.29
C ALA A 132 -4.77 4.87 -16.70
N THR A 133 -5.03 3.59 -16.98
CA THR A 133 -5.60 3.12 -18.25
C THR A 133 -7.05 3.55 -18.41
N ALA A 134 -7.89 3.36 -17.37
CA ALA A 134 -9.29 3.74 -17.40
C ALA A 134 -9.50 5.24 -17.63
N ALA A 135 -8.60 6.09 -17.14
CA ALA A 135 -8.63 7.53 -17.38
C ALA A 135 -8.45 7.92 -18.87
N HIS A 136 -7.88 7.04 -19.71
CA HIS A 136 -7.82 7.23 -21.17
C HIS A 136 -9.04 6.69 -21.91
N ALA A 137 -10.01 6.10 -21.19
CA ALA A 137 -11.28 5.60 -21.69
C ALA A 137 -11.18 4.75 -22.99
N PRO A 138 -10.34 3.68 -23.03
CA PRO A 138 -10.38 2.73 -24.13
C PRO A 138 -11.76 2.07 -24.23
N GLU A 139 -12.28 1.95 -25.46
CA GLU A 139 -13.63 1.46 -25.77
C GLU A 139 -13.81 0.02 -25.28
N ALA A 140 -12.77 -0.80 -25.39
CA ALA A 140 -12.85 -2.21 -25.00
C ALA A 140 -12.76 -2.48 -23.48
N LEU A 141 -12.46 -1.48 -22.64
CA LEU A 141 -12.33 -1.67 -21.19
C LEU A 141 -13.70 -1.57 -20.49
N GLU A 142 -14.19 -2.71 -20.00
CA GLU A 142 -15.56 -2.84 -19.50
C GLU A 142 -15.65 -2.96 -17.97
N ALA A 143 -14.55 -3.30 -17.28
CA ALA A 143 -14.50 -3.34 -15.81
C ALA A 143 -13.07 -3.38 -15.27
N ILE A 144 -12.87 -2.82 -14.07
CA ILE A 144 -11.60 -2.88 -13.32
C ILE A 144 -11.77 -3.42 -11.91
N VAL A 145 -10.71 -4.05 -11.40
CA VAL A 145 -10.59 -4.57 -10.03
C VAL A 145 -9.28 -4.10 -9.39
N PRO A 146 -9.19 -2.82 -8.97
CA PRO A 146 -8.00 -2.25 -8.35
C PRO A 146 -7.90 -2.64 -6.87
N VAL A 147 -6.78 -3.25 -6.48
CA VAL A 147 -6.51 -3.65 -5.09
C VAL A 147 -5.34 -2.86 -4.47
N ALA A 148 -5.57 -2.24 -3.32
CA ALA A 148 -4.55 -1.66 -2.44
C ALA A 148 -3.61 -0.61 -3.10
N VAL A 149 -4.17 0.45 -3.70
CA VAL A 149 -3.36 1.56 -4.23
C VAL A 149 -4.07 2.91 -4.12
N SER A 150 -3.28 3.97 -4.02
CA SER A 150 -3.76 5.34 -4.13
C SER A 150 -3.79 5.79 -5.60
N PRO A 151 -4.85 6.46 -6.06
CA PRO A 151 -4.90 7.14 -7.36
C PRO A 151 -4.20 8.50 -7.35
N SER A 152 -3.61 8.92 -6.23
CA SER A 152 -2.62 10.00 -6.17
C SER A 152 -1.31 9.48 -5.62
N VAL A 153 -0.26 9.52 -6.43
CA VAL A 153 1.06 9.03 -6.03
C VAL A 153 1.72 9.97 -5.01
N PHE A 154 1.43 11.28 -5.06
CA PHE A 154 1.86 12.23 -4.04
C PHE A 154 1.27 11.91 -2.68
N ALA A 155 -0.07 11.77 -2.58
CA ALA A 155 -0.74 11.45 -1.32
C ALA A 155 -0.24 10.14 -0.67
N SER A 156 0.21 9.22 -1.53
CA SER A 156 0.79 7.93 -1.17
C SER A 156 2.27 8.01 -0.75
N SER A 157 3.03 8.97 -1.29
CA SER A 157 4.48 9.10 -1.08
C SER A 157 4.83 10.11 0.02
N CYS A 158 4.04 11.17 0.13
CA CYS A 158 4.28 12.35 0.94
C CYS A 158 3.10 12.64 1.88
N THR A 159 2.56 11.60 2.55
CA THR A 159 1.44 11.73 3.49
C THR A 159 1.72 12.83 4.52
N GLY A 160 0.78 13.77 4.69
CA GLY A 160 0.95 14.88 5.63
C GLY A 160 2.12 15.82 5.32
N GLY A 161 2.60 15.87 4.07
CA GLY A 161 3.79 16.66 3.71
C GLY A 161 5.11 16.05 4.17
N VAL A 162 5.14 14.74 4.44
CA VAL A 162 6.36 14.03 4.82
C VAL A 162 6.59 12.86 3.88
N PHE A 163 7.72 12.88 3.17
CA PHE A 163 8.15 11.74 2.36
C PHE A 163 8.31 10.50 3.24
N ASN A 164 7.65 9.40 2.88
CA ASN A 164 7.67 8.15 3.62
C ASN A 164 8.75 7.20 3.06
N PRO A 165 9.96 7.15 3.64
CA PRO A 165 11.05 6.35 3.10
C PRO A 165 10.82 4.85 3.28
N LEU A 166 10.18 4.42 4.39
CA LEU A 166 9.88 3.01 4.65
C LEU A 166 9.04 2.40 3.52
N LYS A 167 8.19 3.22 2.91
CA LYS A 167 7.40 2.83 1.74
C LYS A 167 8.16 3.07 0.44
N ARG A 168 8.48 4.33 0.14
CA ARG A 168 8.94 4.73 -1.20
C ARG A 168 10.40 4.46 -1.45
N ALA A 169 11.28 4.64 -0.45
CA ALA A 169 12.69 4.37 -0.63
C ALA A 169 12.96 2.87 -0.71
N THR A 170 12.32 2.07 0.16
CA THR A 170 12.37 0.61 0.08
C THR A 170 11.84 0.09 -1.25
N TRP A 171 10.68 0.56 -1.72
CA TRP A 171 10.15 0.17 -3.03
C TRP A 171 11.11 0.57 -4.17
N ALA A 172 11.68 1.77 -4.15
CA ALA A 172 12.59 2.23 -5.20
C ALA A 172 13.87 1.39 -5.27
N ALA A 173 14.40 0.94 -4.12
CA ALA A 173 15.55 0.03 -4.05
C ALA A 173 15.22 -1.34 -4.68
N GLN A 174 14.04 -1.90 -4.36
CA GLN A 174 13.58 -3.16 -4.97
C GLN A 174 13.38 -3.02 -6.48
N MET A 175 12.85 -1.88 -6.95
CA MET A 175 12.68 -1.63 -8.38
C MET A 175 14.01 -1.46 -9.10
N GLN A 176 15.01 -0.84 -8.45
CA GLN A 176 16.36 -0.76 -8.99
C GLN A 176 16.93 -2.17 -9.24
N ALA A 177 16.82 -3.08 -8.27
CA ALA A 177 17.22 -4.49 -8.44
C ALA A 177 16.41 -5.19 -9.54
N THR A 178 15.09 -5.00 -9.56
CA THR A 178 14.17 -5.60 -10.56
C THR A 178 14.53 -5.19 -11.99
N ARG A 179 14.87 -3.90 -12.19
CA ARG A 179 15.27 -3.34 -13.49
C ARG A 179 16.64 -3.87 -13.94
N ALA A 180 17.54 -4.14 -13.00
CA ALA A 180 18.87 -4.67 -13.29
C ALA A 180 18.88 -6.19 -13.60
N LEU A 181 17.82 -6.93 -13.25
CA LEU A 181 17.71 -8.36 -13.54
C LEU A 181 17.46 -8.62 -15.05
N PRO A 182 18.14 -9.61 -15.67
CA PRO A 182 17.76 -10.11 -17.00
C PRO A 182 16.37 -10.75 -16.98
N PRO A 183 15.68 -10.93 -18.12
CA PRO A 183 14.45 -11.72 -18.17
C PRO A 183 14.68 -13.13 -17.62
N SER A 184 13.84 -13.60 -16.69
CA SER A 184 13.99 -14.93 -16.09
C SER A 184 13.74 -16.02 -17.13
N ARG A 185 12.79 -15.78 -18.05
CA ARG A 185 12.60 -16.54 -19.26
C ARG A 185 13.30 -15.86 -20.44
N ARG A 186 14.16 -16.58 -21.14
CA ARG A 186 14.90 -16.11 -22.30
C ARG A 186 14.23 -16.63 -23.56
N ASP A 187 13.94 -15.74 -24.49
CA ASP A 187 13.43 -16.14 -25.80
C ASP A 187 14.52 -16.82 -26.65
N ASP A 188 14.11 -17.74 -27.52
CA ASP A 188 15.00 -18.53 -28.36
C ASP A 188 15.75 -17.68 -29.41
N ASP A 189 15.17 -16.53 -29.78
CA ASP A 189 15.74 -15.59 -30.75
C ASP A 189 16.85 -14.71 -30.15
N GLY A 190 17.06 -14.79 -28.83
CA GLY A 190 18.13 -14.07 -28.12
C GLY A 190 17.84 -12.58 -27.86
N ARG A 191 16.61 -12.11 -28.08
CA ARG A 191 16.18 -10.71 -27.92
C ARG A 191 16.34 -10.22 -26.48
N TRP A 192 16.16 -11.12 -25.51
CA TRP A 192 16.37 -10.88 -24.07
C TRP A 192 17.71 -10.20 -23.76
N ALA A 193 18.77 -10.53 -24.48
CA ALA A 193 20.11 -10.01 -24.22
C ALA A 193 20.19 -8.51 -24.56
N GLY A 194 19.64 -8.12 -25.71
CA GLY A 194 19.54 -6.72 -26.12
C GLY A 194 18.66 -5.92 -25.15
N ILE A 195 17.49 -6.45 -24.78
CA ILE A 195 16.59 -5.82 -23.81
C ILE A 195 17.29 -5.61 -22.46
N TRP A 196 18.01 -6.61 -21.98
CA TRP A 196 18.73 -6.50 -20.71
C TRP A 196 19.86 -5.46 -20.77
N GLN A 197 20.66 -5.49 -21.84
CA GLN A 197 21.72 -4.52 -22.06
C GLN A 197 21.17 -3.08 -22.09
N SER A 198 20.09 -2.83 -22.85
CA SER A 198 19.45 -1.52 -22.89
C SER A 198 18.94 -1.06 -21.53
N ARG A 199 18.39 -1.98 -20.70
CA ARG A 199 17.96 -1.64 -19.34
C ARG A 199 19.14 -1.31 -18.41
N LEU A 200 20.26 -2.03 -18.52
CA LEU A 200 21.47 -1.69 -17.75
C LEU A 200 22.06 -0.34 -18.17
N ASP A 201 22.08 -0.04 -19.46
CA ASP A 201 22.54 1.27 -19.96
C ASP A 201 21.60 2.39 -19.49
N ALA A 202 20.28 2.18 -19.54
CA ALA A 202 19.31 3.13 -18.99
C ALA A 202 19.45 3.35 -17.48
N LEU A 203 19.87 2.34 -16.71
CA LEU A 203 20.18 2.51 -15.29
C LEU A 203 21.45 3.35 -15.11
N ARG A 204 22.51 3.07 -15.87
CA ARG A 204 23.79 3.81 -15.81
C ARG A 204 23.58 5.30 -16.10
N ASP A 205 22.89 5.59 -17.20
CA ASP A 205 22.74 6.94 -17.73
C ASP A 205 21.59 7.72 -17.07
N GLY A 206 20.62 7.00 -16.48
CA GLY A 206 19.43 7.57 -15.88
C GLY A 206 19.61 8.04 -14.43
N THR A 207 18.67 8.86 -13.98
CA THR A 207 18.56 9.22 -12.56
C THR A 207 17.74 8.15 -11.83
N PRO A 208 18.25 7.54 -10.73
CA PRO A 208 17.49 6.59 -9.95
C PRO A 208 16.13 7.15 -9.52
N TRP A 209 15.08 6.35 -9.65
CA TRP A 209 13.71 6.77 -9.33
C TRP A 209 13.60 7.33 -7.90
N LEU A 210 14.36 6.77 -6.94
CA LEU A 210 14.44 7.29 -5.58
C LEU A 210 14.77 8.79 -5.53
N PHE A 211 15.73 9.24 -6.33
CA PHE A 211 16.19 10.63 -6.30
C PHE A 211 15.16 11.55 -6.92
N GLN A 212 14.48 11.11 -7.99
CA GLN A 212 13.38 11.85 -8.58
C GLN A 212 12.29 12.11 -7.52
N PHE A 213 11.86 11.10 -6.76
CA PHE A 213 10.86 11.30 -5.71
C PHE A 213 11.35 12.22 -4.57
N LEU A 214 12.61 12.10 -4.18
CA LEU A 214 13.19 12.93 -3.12
C LEU A 214 13.39 14.40 -3.56
N ASP A 215 13.49 14.67 -4.87
CA ASP A 215 13.58 16.04 -5.38
C ASP A 215 12.23 16.77 -5.40
N HIS A 216 11.13 16.04 -5.20
CA HIS A 216 9.76 16.53 -5.26
C HIS A 216 9.01 16.32 -3.94
N GLU A 217 9.54 16.79 -2.80
CA GLU A 217 8.88 16.64 -1.48
C GLU A 217 7.59 17.50 -1.31
N ARG A 218 7.31 18.38 -2.27
CA ARG A 218 6.10 19.24 -2.33
C ARG A 218 5.20 18.78 -3.47
N ARG A 219 3.93 19.17 -3.42
CA ARG A 219 3.03 18.95 -4.55
C ARG A 219 3.33 19.98 -5.64
N ASP A 220 3.78 19.48 -6.79
CA ASP A 220 4.21 20.26 -7.96
C ASP A 220 3.90 19.47 -9.24
N ALA A 221 4.33 20.01 -10.39
CA ALA A 221 4.02 19.44 -11.71
C ALA A 221 4.53 18.00 -11.93
N PHE A 222 5.55 17.54 -11.18
CA PHE A 222 5.99 16.14 -11.26
C PHE A 222 4.90 15.18 -10.78
N TRP A 223 4.07 15.60 -9.82
CA TRP A 223 3.01 14.79 -9.25
C TRP A 223 1.69 14.86 -10.02
N ASP A 224 1.46 15.92 -10.80
CA ASP A 224 0.24 16.07 -11.61
C ASP A 224 0.14 14.96 -12.67
N ASP A 225 1.25 14.60 -13.31
CA ASP A 225 1.34 13.44 -14.24
C ASP A 225 1.20 12.07 -13.53
N ARG A 226 1.12 12.06 -12.19
CA ARG A 226 1.05 10.87 -11.34
C ARG A 226 -0.18 10.90 -10.43
N SER A 227 -1.29 11.46 -10.92
CA SER A 227 -2.57 11.49 -10.19
C SER A 227 -3.78 11.33 -11.11
N VAL A 228 -4.67 10.37 -10.83
CA VAL A 228 -5.98 10.18 -11.50
C VAL A 228 -7.05 10.92 -10.71
N ALA A 229 -7.97 11.57 -11.40
CA ALA A 229 -9.15 12.19 -10.83
C ALA A 229 -10.35 11.23 -10.95
N PRO A 230 -11.24 11.16 -9.95
CA PRO A 230 -12.31 10.15 -9.90
C PRO A 230 -13.31 10.28 -11.05
N GLU A 231 -13.48 11.48 -11.62
CA GLU A 231 -14.38 11.76 -12.74
C GLU A 231 -13.85 11.19 -14.06
N GLU A 232 -12.56 10.85 -14.12
CA GLU A 232 -11.94 10.15 -15.26
C GLU A 232 -12.28 8.65 -15.26
N ILE A 233 -12.85 8.11 -14.17
CA ILE A 233 -13.20 6.69 -14.04
C ILE A 233 -14.68 6.50 -14.28
N THR A 234 -15.03 6.02 -15.47
CA THR A 234 -16.42 5.72 -15.87
C THR A 234 -16.71 4.21 -15.91
N VAL A 235 -15.67 3.38 -15.88
CA VAL A 235 -15.77 1.92 -15.95
C VAL A 235 -16.20 1.32 -14.61
N PRO A 236 -17.06 0.28 -14.62
CA PRO A 236 -17.41 -0.47 -13.42
C PRO A 236 -16.19 -0.88 -12.58
N THR A 237 -16.18 -0.47 -11.30
CA THR A 237 -15.04 -0.65 -10.40
C THR A 237 -15.35 -1.50 -9.16
N LEU A 238 -14.67 -2.64 -9.01
CA LEU A 238 -14.61 -3.42 -7.75
C LEU A 238 -13.28 -3.16 -7.04
N ALA A 239 -13.27 -2.24 -6.10
CA ALA A 239 -12.09 -1.88 -5.33
C ALA A 239 -11.94 -2.74 -4.06
N ALA A 240 -10.70 -3.05 -3.67
CA ALA A 240 -10.43 -3.70 -2.38
C ALA A 240 -9.19 -3.12 -1.69
N CYS A 241 -9.25 -2.92 -0.37
CA CYS A 241 -8.13 -2.42 0.43
C CYS A 241 -8.21 -2.89 1.88
N GLY A 242 -7.11 -2.75 2.62
CA GLY A 242 -7.04 -3.11 4.04
C GLY A 242 -6.77 -1.92 4.96
N TYR A 243 -7.24 -1.97 6.22
CA TYR A 243 -6.92 -0.92 7.21
C TYR A 243 -5.44 -0.85 7.61
N ARG A 244 -4.72 -1.98 7.49
CA ARG A 244 -3.28 -2.08 7.81
C ARG A 244 -2.42 -1.86 6.56
N ASP A 245 -3.03 -1.35 5.50
CA ASP A 245 -2.34 -0.98 4.27
C ASP A 245 -1.81 0.46 4.34
N VAL A 246 -0.77 0.74 3.57
CA VAL A 246 -0.15 2.08 3.49
C VAL A 246 -0.82 2.98 2.45
N HIS A 247 -1.84 2.52 1.73
CA HIS A 247 -2.55 3.23 0.66
C HIS A 247 -4.02 3.55 0.98
N THR A 248 -4.55 3.08 2.12
CA THR A 248 -6.00 3.03 2.41
C THR A 248 -6.71 4.38 2.31
N GLY A 249 -6.16 5.45 2.90
CA GLY A 249 -6.83 6.75 2.99
C GLY A 249 -7.24 7.31 1.63
N PRO A 250 -6.28 7.67 0.76
CA PRO A 250 -6.58 8.23 -0.55
C PRO A 250 -7.43 7.31 -1.46
N MET A 251 -7.29 5.99 -1.32
CA MET A 251 -8.07 5.04 -2.10
C MET A 251 -9.57 5.07 -1.75
N VAL A 252 -9.88 5.12 -0.45
CA VAL A 252 -11.26 5.11 0.05
C VAL A 252 -11.97 6.43 -0.28
N GLU A 253 -11.27 7.55 -0.16
CA GLU A 253 -11.79 8.87 -0.57
C GLU A 253 -12.10 8.89 -2.07
N PHE A 254 -11.14 8.48 -2.91
CA PHE A 254 -11.34 8.42 -4.36
C PHE A 254 -12.49 7.49 -4.76
N PHE A 255 -12.60 6.30 -4.15
CA PHE A 255 -13.72 5.40 -4.42
C PHE A 255 -15.08 6.05 -4.13
N GLY A 256 -15.15 6.88 -3.09
CA GLY A 256 -16.36 7.63 -2.72
C GLY A 256 -16.88 8.50 -3.86
N ASP A 257 -15.96 9.05 -4.66
CA ASP A 257 -16.23 10.03 -5.70
C ASP A 257 -16.39 9.43 -7.12
N ILE A 258 -16.02 8.17 -7.35
CA ILE A 258 -16.26 7.48 -8.63
C ILE A 258 -17.77 7.42 -8.93
N GLU A 259 -18.18 7.71 -10.17
CA GLU A 259 -19.57 7.56 -10.61
C GLU A 259 -19.81 6.17 -11.25
N GLY A 260 -21.07 5.71 -11.29
CA GLY A 260 -21.43 4.44 -11.92
C GLY A 260 -21.35 3.20 -11.01
N PRO A 261 -21.44 1.99 -11.59
CA PRO A 261 -21.43 0.74 -10.82
C PRO A 261 -20.11 0.54 -10.08
N LYS A 262 -20.16 0.56 -8.75
CA LYS A 262 -18.97 0.44 -7.92
C LYS A 262 -19.20 -0.39 -6.67
N ARG A 263 -18.15 -1.08 -6.21
CA ARG A 263 -18.11 -1.82 -4.95
C ARG A 263 -16.77 -1.68 -4.26
N LEU A 264 -16.76 -1.57 -2.93
CA LEU A 264 -15.57 -1.51 -2.10
C LEU A 264 -15.59 -2.63 -1.04
N LEU A 265 -14.50 -3.40 -1.00
CA LEU A 265 -14.21 -4.34 0.07
C LEU A 265 -13.10 -3.75 0.97
N LEU A 266 -13.42 -3.47 2.23
CA LEU A 266 -12.49 -2.86 3.18
C LEU A 266 -12.26 -3.76 4.40
N GLY A 267 -11.20 -4.55 4.35
CA GLY A 267 -10.91 -5.59 5.35
C GLY A 267 -9.82 -5.23 6.36
N PRO A 268 -9.55 -6.11 7.33
CA PRO A 268 -8.44 -5.97 8.27
C PRO A 268 -7.08 -6.36 7.65
N TRP A 269 -6.95 -6.26 6.33
CA TRP A 269 -5.80 -6.76 5.57
C TRP A 269 -4.61 -5.81 5.60
N ARG A 270 -3.44 -6.40 5.31
CA ARG A 270 -2.19 -5.70 4.98
C ARG A 270 -2.10 -5.54 3.46
N HIS A 271 -0.90 -5.26 2.94
CA HIS A 271 -0.64 -5.14 1.50
C HIS A 271 -0.62 -6.50 0.77
N THR A 272 -1.78 -7.14 0.65
CA THR A 272 -1.98 -8.47 0.05
C THR A 272 -3.37 -8.59 -0.57
N MET A 273 -3.60 -9.63 -1.36
CA MET A 273 -4.94 -9.92 -1.89
C MET A 273 -5.87 -10.35 -0.75
N PRO A 274 -7.16 -9.96 -0.76
CA PRO A 274 -8.11 -10.29 0.30
C PRO A 274 -8.24 -11.79 0.65
N GLU A 275 -8.09 -12.70 -0.32
CA GLU A 275 -8.11 -14.15 -0.08
C GLU A 275 -6.86 -14.67 0.66
N GLN A 276 -5.77 -13.88 0.65
CA GLN A 276 -4.52 -14.15 1.37
C GLN A 276 -4.47 -13.42 2.73
N GLY A 277 -5.55 -12.71 3.09
CA GLY A 277 -5.67 -11.98 4.36
C GLY A 277 -5.49 -12.89 5.57
N ARG A 278 -4.46 -12.65 6.38
CA ARG A 278 -4.16 -13.45 7.59
C ARG A 278 -5.13 -13.18 8.72
N GLU A 279 -5.61 -11.95 8.80
CA GLU A 279 -6.63 -11.53 9.74
C GLU A 279 -7.98 -12.11 9.29
N CYS A 280 -8.56 -11.69 8.16
CA CYS A 280 -9.83 -12.27 7.72
C CYS A 280 -9.81 -12.56 6.23
N ALA A 281 -9.54 -13.81 5.82
CA ALA A 281 -9.60 -14.19 4.42
C ALA A 281 -11.06 -14.30 3.93
N ILE A 282 -11.32 -13.82 2.72
CA ILE A 282 -12.62 -13.94 2.04
C ILE A 282 -12.47 -14.55 0.65
N ASP A 283 -13.55 -15.08 0.10
CA ASP A 283 -13.63 -15.59 -1.27
C ASP A 283 -13.64 -14.45 -2.29
N PHE A 284 -12.51 -13.76 -2.39
CA PHE A 284 -12.35 -12.61 -3.26
C PHE A 284 -12.28 -13.02 -4.73
N ARG A 285 -11.59 -14.12 -5.04
CA ARG A 285 -11.48 -14.64 -6.42
C ARG A 285 -12.85 -14.89 -7.04
N ARG A 286 -13.78 -15.46 -6.28
CA ARG A 286 -15.17 -15.63 -6.69
C ARG A 286 -15.85 -14.29 -6.98
N GLN A 287 -15.69 -13.30 -6.11
CA GLN A 287 -16.28 -11.97 -6.34
C GLN A 287 -15.67 -11.25 -7.55
N VAL A 288 -14.38 -11.47 -7.84
CA VAL A 288 -13.72 -10.99 -9.05
C VAL A 288 -14.34 -11.63 -10.30
N VAL A 289 -14.52 -12.95 -10.31
CA VAL A 289 -15.19 -13.65 -11.41
C VAL A 289 -16.64 -13.21 -11.55
N GLU A 290 -17.40 -13.09 -10.45
CA GLU A 290 -18.78 -12.60 -10.49
C GLU A 290 -18.85 -11.17 -11.06
N TRP A 291 -17.90 -10.30 -10.70
CA TRP A 291 -17.80 -8.95 -11.25
C TRP A 291 -17.55 -8.97 -12.76
N PHE A 292 -16.54 -9.72 -13.21
CA PHE A 292 -16.24 -9.81 -14.64
C PHE A 292 -17.34 -10.51 -15.42
N ASP A 293 -18.01 -11.53 -14.89
CA ASP A 293 -19.11 -12.21 -15.57
C ASP A 293 -20.26 -11.23 -15.82
N ARG A 294 -20.51 -10.34 -14.85
CA ARG A 294 -21.56 -9.31 -14.96
C ARG A 294 -21.27 -8.31 -16.08
N PHE A 295 -20.03 -7.84 -16.22
CA PHE A 295 -19.69 -6.72 -17.11
C PHE A 295 -19.06 -7.13 -18.44
N LEU A 296 -18.37 -8.28 -18.50
CA LEU A 296 -17.71 -8.76 -19.71
C LEU A 296 -18.52 -9.88 -20.40
N LYS A 297 -19.53 -10.45 -19.73
CA LYS A 297 -20.40 -11.50 -20.30
C LYS A 297 -21.90 -11.19 -20.14
N ASP A 298 -22.26 -10.00 -19.66
CA ASP A 298 -23.64 -9.57 -19.41
C ASP A 298 -24.45 -10.51 -18.49
N ALA A 299 -23.78 -11.28 -17.61
CA ALA A 299 -24.44 -12.28 -16.79
C ALA A 299 -25.25 -11.66 -15.64
N ASP A 300 -26.48 -12.11 -15.44
CA ASP A 300 -27.28 -11.80 -14.23
C ASP A 300 -26.95 -12.79 -13.11
N ASN A 301 -25.79 -12.58 -12.47
CA ASN A 301 -25.21 -13.48 -11.47
C ASN A 301 -25.27 -12.93 -10.03
N GLY A 302 -25.92 -11.78 -9.82
CA GLY A 302 -26.03 -11.14 -8.52
C GLY A 302 -24.78 -10.41 -8.03
N ALA A 303 -23.77 -10.15 -8.87
CA ALA A 303 -22.59 -9.36 -8.50
C ALA A 303 -22.91 -7.95 -7.95
N LEU A 304 -24.08 -7.40 -8.32
CA LEU A 304 -24.62 -6.13 -7.86
C LEU A 304 -25.59 -6.25 -6.67
N ASN A 305 -25.87 -7.47 -6.19
CA ASN A 305 -26.73 -7.69 -5.01
C ASN A 305 -25.97 -7.57 -3.69
N TYR A 306 -24.64 -7.58 -3.73
CA TYR A 306 -23.81 -7.28 -2.57
C TYR A 306 -23.92 -5.78 -2.22
N PRO A 307 -23.66 -5.40 -0.96
CA PRO A 307 -23.55 -3.99 -0.59
C PRO A 307 -22.51 -3.26 -1.44
N THR A 308 -22.75 -1.96 -1.69
CA THR A 308 -21.76 -1.07 -2.32
C THR A 308 -20.47 -1.02 -1.53
N VAL A 309 -20.55 -1.03 -0.20
CA VAL A 309 -19.38 -1.15 0.68
C VAL A 309 -19.58 -2.32 1.63
N ALA A 310 -18.69 -3.31 1.58
CA ALA A 310 -18.56 -4.31 2.63
C ALA A 310 -17.28 -4.04 3.41
N TYR A 311 -17.39 -3.84 4.72
CA TYR A 311 -16.27 -3.46 5.57
C TYR A 311 -16.22 -4.29 6.84
N TRP A 312 -15.00 -4.53 7.31
CA TRP A 312 -14.76 -5.24 8.57
C TRP A 312 -14.80 -4.26 9.73
N THR A 313 -15.51 -4.58 10.81
CA THR A 313 -15.45 -3.82 12.07
C THR A 313 -14.63 -4.59 13.09
N GLU A 314 -13.52 -3.99 13.51
CA GLU A 314 -12.67 -4.55 14.56
C GLU A 314 -13.30 -4.38 15.94
N ARG A 315 -13.09 -5.37 16.79
CA ARG A 315 -13.59 -5.42 18.17
C ARG A 315 -12.49 -5.92 19.09
N ASN A 316 -12.68 -5.74 20.40
CA ASN A 316 -11.68 -6.05 21.42
C ASN A 316 -10.31 -5.53 20.96
N GLY A 317 -10.07 -4.24 20.77
CA GLY A 317 -8.73 -3.71 20.37
C GLY A 317 -8.07 -4.32 19.13
N GLY A 318 -8.80 -5.05 18.27
CA GLY A 318 -8.21 -5.90 17.24
C GLY A 318 -7.37 -7.07 17.80
N TRP A 319 -7.52 -7.40 19.10
CA TRP A 319 -6.92 -8.49 19.90
C TRP A 319 -7.16 -9.85 19.30
N GLN A 320 -8.39 -10.08 18.88
CA GLN A 320 -8.86 -11.36 18.41
C GLN A 320 -9.44 -11.16 17.02
N VAL A 321 -8.70 -11.65 16.03
CA VAL A 321 -9.14 -11.69 14.65
C VAL A 321 -10.59 -12.16 14.50
N GLY A 322 -11.00 -13.19 15.25
CA GLY A 322 -12.37 -13.73 15.17
C GLY A 322 -13.44 -12.93 15.91
N ALA A 323 -13.09 -11.87 16.64
CA ALA A 323 -14.07 -11.05 17.37
C ALA A 323 -14.72 -9.98 16.49
N GLY A 324 -14.08 -9.60 15.39
CA GLY A 324 -14.66 -8.67 14.42
C GLY A 324 -15.73 -9.32 13.54
N LEU A 325 -16.35 -8.51 12.69
CA LEU A 325 -17.41 -8.96 11.79
C LEU A 325 -17.54 -8.08 10.55
N TRP A 326 -18.10 -8.64 9.47
CA TRP A 326 -18.39 -7.93 8.24
C TRP A 326 -19.73 -7.20 8.31
N ARG A 327 -19.76 -5.96 7.80
CA ARG A 327 -20.96 -5.12 7.70
C ARG A 327 -21.11 -4.58 6.29
N GLY A 328 -22.34 -4.28 5.91
CA GLY A 328 -22.71 -3.71 4.61
C GLY A 328 -23.23 -2.28 4.74
N ALA A 329 -22.89 -1.43 3.79
CA ALA A 329 -23.44 -0.09 3.65
C ALA A 329 -23.54 0.32 2.18
N ASP A 330 -24.40 1.29 1.89
CA ASP A 330 -24.55 1.89 0.55
C ASP A 330 -23.43 2.90 0.25
N ARG A 331 -22.77 3.42 1.29
CA ARG A 331 -21.67 4.38 1.18
C ARG A 331 -20.70 4.27 2.37
N TRP A 332 -19.50 4.80 2.19
CA TRP A 332 -18.51 4.90 3.26
C TRP A 332 -18.16 6.37 3.58
N PRO A 333 -18.17 6.78 4.86
CA PRO A 333 -18.82 6.11 5.99
C PRO A 333 -20.34 6.32 5.95
N ASP A 334 -21.13 5.33 6.33
CA ASP A 334 -22.57 5.52 6.55
C ASP A 334 -22.89 5.65 8.05
N VAL A 335 -22.76 6.89 8.54
CA VAL A 335 -23.02 7.26 9.95
C VAL A 335 -24.28 8.12 10.11
N THR A 336 -25.02 8.36 9.02
CA THR A 336 -26.08 9.38 8.98
C THR A 336 -27.48 8.90 9.30
N ALA A 337 -27.72 7.59 9.36
CA ALA A 337 -29.06 7.04 9.58
C ALA A 337 -29.71 7.45 10.93
N THR A 338 -28.97 8.07 11.86
CA THR A 338 -29.47 8.38 13.23
C THR A 338 -29.21 9.81 13.74
N GLY A 339 -28.87 10.78 12.88
CA GLY A 339 -28.90 12.21 13.25
C GLY A 339 -27.76 12.77 14.13
N ARG A 340 -26.77 11.96 14.52
CA ARG A 340 -25.46 12.42 15.03
C ARG A 340 -24.35 11.60 14.37
N GLY A 341 -23.82 12.08 13.26
CA GLY A 341 -22.84 11.34 12.44
C GLY A 341 -21.37 11.57 12.81
N ALA A 342 -21.08 12.23 13.92
CA ALA A 342 -19.70 12.44 14.37
C ALA A 342 -19.63 12.55 15.89
N LEU A 343 -18.59 11.94 16.47
CA LEU A 343 -18.22 12.10 17.86
C LEU A 343 -17.00 13.03 17.94
N THR A 344 -17.06 13.96 18.88
CA THR A 344 -15.93 14.85 19.21
C THR A 344 -15.47 14.55 20.62
N TYR A 345 -14.17 14.50 20.82
CA TYR A 345 -13.53 14.42 22.13
C TYR A 345 -12.52 15.55 22.26
N THR A 346 -12.52 16.24 23.41
CA THR A 346 -11.64 17.37 23.69
C THR A 346 -10.51 16.94 24.62
N LEU A 347 -9.27 17.34 24.30
CA LEU A 347 -8.11 17.16 25.15
C LEU A 347 -8.22 18.12 26.33
N ALA A 348 -8.20 17.58 27.56
CA ALA A 348 -8.40 18.30 28.82
C ALA A 348 -7.30 17.95 29.85
N SER A 349 -7.34 18.60 31.01
CA SER A 349 -6.28 18.47 32.04
C SER A 349 -6.28 17.12 32.73
N ASP A 350 -7.45 16.52 32.80
CA ASP A 350 -7.83 15.27 33.47
C ASP A 350 -7.98 14.10 32.49
N GLY A 351 -7.77 14.32 31.19
CA GLY A 351 -7.82 13.26 30.18
C GLY A 351 -8.48 13.72 28.88
N LEU A 352 -9.30 12.83 28.31
CA LEU A 352 -10.01 13.01 27.06
C LEU A 352 -11.52 13.02 27.33
N ILE A 353 -12.17 14.17 27.17
CA ILE A 353 -13.58 14.38 27.54
C ILE A 353 -14.45 14.32 26.29
N ALA A 354 -15.56 13.58 26.36
CA ALA A 354 -16.55 13.56 25.29
C ALA A 354 -17.24 14.94 25.13
N GLY A 355 -17.35 15.40 23.89
CA GLY A 355 -17.93 16.69 23.52
C GLY A 355 -16.90 17.79 23.27
N GLU A 356 -17.40 19.02 23.14
CA GLU A 356 -16.62 20.22 22.78
C GLU A 356 -16.43 21.17 23.98
N THR A 357 -16.48 20.64 25.21
CA THR A 357 -16.28 21.43 26.42
C THR A 357 -14.95 21.09 27.05
N VAL A 358 -14.17 22.11 27.40
CA VAL A 358 -12.96 21.98 28.22
C VAL A 358 -13.12 22.86 29.47
N PRO A 359 -12.94 22.31 30.68
CA PRO A 359 -13.24 23.04 31.93
C PRO A 359 -12.23 24.15 32.28
N GLY A 360 -11.15 24.29 31.50
CA GLY A 360 -10.13 25.33 31.69
C GLY A 360 -9.13 25.35 30.55
N THR A 361 -8.03 26.08 30.74
CA THR A 361 -6.89 26.09 29.82
C THR A 361 -5.90 25.02 30.23
N ILE A 362 -5.44 24.23 29.26
CA ILE A 362 -4.29 23.35 29.41
C ILE A 362 -3.20 23.77 28.43
N GLU A 363 -1.97 23.68 28.93
CA GLU A 363 -0.76 23.72 28.12
C GLU A 363 0.12 22.56 28.56
N ARG A 364 0.53 21.72 27.60
CA ARG A 364 1.39 20.56 27.85
C ARG A 364 2.57 20.63 26.91
N ASP A 365 3.76 20.80 27.48
CA ASP A 365 5.01 20.77 26.75
C ASP A 365 5.46 19.33 26.51
N TYR A 366 6.02 19.11 25.34
CA TYR A 366 6.57 17.84 24.88
C TYR A 366 7.92 18.09 24.22
N GLU A 367 8.99 17.63 24.86
CA GLU A 367 10.30 17.56 24.22
C GLU A 367 10.28 16.49 23.13
N TYR A 368 10.87 16.79 21.98
CA TYR A 368 10.87 15.86 20.86
C TYR A 368 11.60 14.57 21.24
N ASP A 369 10.91 13.43 21.14
CA ASP A 369 11.54 12.12 21.13
C ASP A 369 11.43 11.53 19.72
N HIS A 370 12.55 11.55 19.00
CA HIS A 370 12.60 11.10 17.61
C HIS A 370 12.50 9.59 17.44
N THR A 371 12.51 8.82 18.54
CA THR A 371 12.35 7.36 18.51
C THR A 371 10.89 6.89 18.49
N VAL A 372 9.94 7.80 18.71
CA VAL A 372 8.51 7.48 18.75
C VAL A 372 8.00 7.00 17.39
N GLY A 373 7.24 5.91 17.42
CA GLY A 373 6.56 5.34 16.26
C GLY A 373 7.01 3.93 15.92
N VAL A 374 8.18 3.51 16.42
CA VAL A 374 8.82 2.23 16.08
C VAL A 374 7.96 1.03 16.49
N ASP A 375 7.20 1.15 17.58
CA ASP A 375 6.26 0.14 18.06
C ASP A 375 4.81 0.39 17.58
N SER A 376 4.62 1.39 16.71
CA SER A 376 3.32 1.80 16.14
C SER A 376 3.30 1.70 14.61
N VAL A 377 4.19 0.90 14.02
CA VAL A 377 4.18 0.57 12.60
C VAL A 377 3.48 -0.77 12.39
N ASP A 378 2.52 -0.78 11.47
CA ASP A 378 1.90 -2.02 11.01
C ASP A 378 2.96 -2.96 10.41
N ARG A 379 2.97 -4.21 10.87
CA ARG A 379 3.96 -5.22 10.43
C ARG A 379 3.65 -5.76 9.03
N VAL A 380 3.67 -4.91 8.00
CA VAL A 380 3.44 -5.30 6.61
C VAL A 380 4.42 -6.42 6.22
N GLY A 381 3.94 -7.50 5.60
CA GLY A 381 4.74 -8.68 5.23
C GLY A 381 5.00 -9.70 6.36
N SER A 382 4.94 -9.32 7.63
CA SER A 382 5.28 -10.22 8.75
C SER A 382 4.32 -11.43 8.87
N ILE A 383 4.87 -12.62 9.10
CA ILE A 383 4.08 -13.84 9.32
C ILE A 383 3.41 -13.90 10.71
N VAL A 384 3.85 -13.07 11.66
CA VAL A 384 3.34 -13.05 13.03
C VAL A 384 2.12 -12.15 13.13
N ASN A 385 1.05 -12.70 13.69
CA ASN A 385 -0.21 -11.99 13.90
C ASN A 385 -0.37 -11.61 15.37
N THR A 386 0.30 -10.54 15.77
CA THR A 386 0.02 -9.88 17.04
C THR A 386 -0.14 -8.40 16.75
N GLY A 387 -1.34 -7.85 16.99
CA GLY A 387 -1.45 -6.39 17.11
C GLY A 387 -0.37 -5.91 18.06
N VAL A 388 0.42 -4.94 17.58
CA VAL A 388 1.61 -4.46 18.28
C VAL A 388 1.13 -3.57 19.40
N ASP A 389 1.63 -3.84 20.62
CA ASP A 389 1.31 -3.02 21.76
C ASP A 389 2.03 -1.68 21.62
N THR A 390 1.30 -0.57 21.69
CA THR A 390 1.86 0.78 21.51
C THR A 390 2.38 1.38 22.81
N ASN A 391 2.28 0.65 23.94
CA ASN A 391 2.59 1.15 25.27
C ASN A 391 3.98 1.83 25.39
N ALA A 392 5.00 1.30 24.70
CA ALA A 392 6.36 1.86 24.73
C ALA A 392 6.45 3.23 24.05
N ASP A 393 5.71 3.41 22.96
CA ASP A 393 5.60 4.69 22.26
C ASP A 393 4.67 5.66 23.00
N ASP A 394 3.59 5.16 23.61
CA ASP A 394 2.64 5.96 24.38
C ASP A 394 3.33 6.60 25.59
N ALA A 395 4.22 5.87 26.26
CA ALA A 395 5.03 6.37 27.37
C ALA A 395 5.99 7.52 26.98
N ARG A 396 6.24 7.70 25.68
CA ARG A 396 7.10 8.74 25.09
C ARG A 396 6.30 9.79 24.32
N SER A 397 5.00 9.89 24.60
CA SER A 397 4.06 10.80 23.95
C SER A 397 3.22 11.54 24.98
N LEU A 398 2.61 12.66 24.59
CA LEU A 398 1.54 13.25 25.38
C LEU A 398 0.29 12.41 25.22
N THR A 399 -0.22 11.84 26.30
CA THR A 399 -1.39 10.94 26.27
C THR A 399 -2.59 11.55 26.99
N PHE A 400 -3.77 11.39 26.38
CA PHE A 400 -5.07 11.82 26.89
C PHE A 400 -6.03 10.64 26.78
N GLU A 401 -6.67 10.26 27.87
CA GLU A 401 -7.53 9.07 27.92
C GLU A 401 -8.91 9.39 28.45
N THR A 402 -9.91 8.67 27.95
CA THR A 402 -11.24 8.66 28.56
C THR A 402 -11.18 7.93 29.90
N ASP A 403 -12.20 8.15 30.74
CA ASP A 403 -12.58 7.14 31.72
C ASP A 403 -12.91 5.79 31.04
N PRO A 404 -12.92 4.66 31.78
CA PRO A 404 -13.41 3.41 31.21
C PRO A 404 -14.80 3.65 30.63
N LEU A 405 -15.02 3.19 29.41
CA LEU A 405 -16.26 3.46 28.70
C LEU A 405 -17.41 2.65 29.34
N ASP A 406 -18.47 3.34 29.73
CA ASP A 406 -19.69 2.68 30.23
C ASP A 406 -20.47 1.98 29.10
N THR A 407 -20.36 2.52 27.88
CA THR A 407 -21.08 2.06 26.69
C THR A 407 -20.15 1.96 25.49
N PRO A 408 -20.38 1.03 24.56
CA PRO A 408 -19.54 0.91 23.38
C PRO A 408 -19.52 2.18 22.52
N VAL A 409 -18.34 2.52 21.99
CA VAL A 409 -18.14 3.64 21.08
C VAL A 409 -17.66 3.11 19.73
N GLU A 410 -18.41 3.36 18.68
CA GLU A 410 -18.05 3.02 17.30
C GLU A 410 -17.35 4.19 16.62
N LEU A 411 -16.20 3.90 16.00
CA LEU A 411 -15.54 4.75 15.01
C LEU A 411 -15.61 4.02 13.67
N THR A 412 -16.25 4.61 12.66
CA THR A 412 -16.35 4.03 11.30
C THR A 412 -16.22 5.12 10.26
N GLY A 413 -15.03 5.30 9.71
CA GLY A 413 -14.70 6.33 8.73
C GLY A 413 -13.30 6.90 8.91
N SER A 414 -13.07 8.08 8.35
CA SER A 414 -11.85 8.89 8.56
C SER A 414 -12.18 10.08 9.46
N GLY A 415 -11.40 10.26 10.51
CA GLY A 415 -11.49 11.42 11.40
C GLY A 415 -10.32 12.38 11.23
N ALA A 416 -10.27 13.39 12.09
CA ALA A 416 -9.12 14.26 12.22
C ALA A 416 -8.91 14.68 13.68
N ALA A 417 -7.66 15.01 14.00
CA ALA A 417 -7.31 15.71 15.23
C ALA A 417 -7.01 17.17 14.90
N THR A 418 -7.80 18.10 15.44
CA THR A 418 -7.55 19.54 15.36
C THR A 418 -6.81 19.94 16.62
N LEU A 419 -5.54 20.32 16.50
CA LEU A 419 -4.66 20.65 17.63
C LEU A 419 -4.27 22.14 17.56
N ARG A 420 -4.33 22.83 18.70
CA ARG A 420 -3.67 24.13 18.90
C ARG A 420 -2.28 23.86 19.43
N VAL A 421 -1.26 24.30 18.72
CA VAL A 421 0.13 24.02 19.10
C VAL A 421 1.03 25.23 18.96
N ARG A 422 2.08 25.26 19.79
CA ARG A 422 3.28 26.09 19.61
C ARG A 422 4.48 25.16 19.44
N ALA A 423 5.47 25.58 18.66
CA ALA A 423 6.70 24.81 18.50
C ALA A 423 7.92 25.73 18.46
N THR A 424 9.04 25.24 18.98
CA THR A 424 10.31 25.98 18.94
C THR A 424 11.05 25.82 17.61
N THR A 425 10.64 24.87 16.77
CA THR A 425 11.23 24.58 15.45
C THR A 425 10.27 24.97 14.31
N PRO A 426 10.79 25.29 13.11
CA PRO A 426 9.98 25.77 12.00
C PRO A 426 9.07 24.70 11.36
N GLU A 427 9.46 23.43 11.43
CA GLU A 427 8.76 22.34 10.73
C GLU A 427 8.63 21.05 11.57
N PRO A 428 7.98 21.08 12.75
CA PRO A 428 7.68 19.85 13.48
C PRO A 428 6.79 18.92 12.65
N VAL A 429 7.04 17.62 12.76
CA VAL A 429 6.09 16.59 12.31
C VAL A 429 5.23 16.22 13.51
N VAL A 430 3.96 16.66 13.51
CA VAL A 430 3.03 16.34 14.59
C VAL A 430 2.28 15.07 14.24
N ALA A 431 2.44 14.04 15.05
CA ALA A 431 1.77 12.75 14.89
C ALA A 431 0.70 12.56 15.97
N VAL A 432 -0.42 11.97 15.55
CA VAL A 432 -1.54 11.62 16.43
C VAL A 432 -1.89 10.16 16.25
N ARG A 433 -2.00 9.44 17.36
CA ARG A 433 -2.47 8.04 17.40
C ARG A 433 -3.70 7.94 18.28
N ILE A 434 -4.70 7.20 17.82
CA ILE A 434 -5.82 6.75 18.64
C ILE A 434 -5.59 5.29 18.98
N GLY A 435 -5.59 4.97 20.27
CA GLY A 435 -5.42 3.62 20.80
C GLY A 435 -6.64 3.13 21.57
N ASP A 436 -6.86 1.82 21.53
CA ASP A 436 -7.81 1.11 22.38
C ASP A 436 -7.04 0.49 23.56
N VAL A 437 -7.29 0.99 24.78
CA VAL A 437 -6.65 0.54 26.01
C VAL A 437 -7.56 -0.50 26.68
N ALA A 438 -7.08 -1.75 26.70
CA ALA A 438 -7.79 -2.83 27.38
C ALA A 438 -7.77 -2.63 28.92
N PRO A 439 -8.68 -3.27 29.68
CA PRO A 439 -8.68 -3.24 31.15
C PRO A 439 -7.37 -3.70 31.81
N THR A 440 -6.55 -4.47 31.06
CA THR A 440 -5.22 -4.90 31.46
C THR A 440 -4.14 -3.81 31.37
N GLY A 441 -4.46 -2.64 30.80
CA GLY A 441 -3.54 -1.54 30.52
C GLY A 441 -2.78 -1.65 29.19
N ARG A 442 -2.92 -2.77 28.47
CA ARG A 442 -2.31 -2.93 27.13
C ARG A 442 -3.04 -2.07 26.12
N THR A 443 -2.29 -1.37 25.27
CA THR A 443 -2.82 -0.43 24.28
C THR A 443 -2.47 -0.90 22.87
N ARG A 444 -3.43 -0.80 21.96
CA ARG A 444 -3.22 -1.07 20.53
C ARG A 444 -3.70 0.08 19.67
N MET A 445 -2.95 0.36 18.61
CA MET A 445 -3.32 1.39 17.65
C MET A 445 -4.61 1.00 16.92
N VAL A 446 -5.60 1.90 16.97
CA VAL A 446 -6.84 1.81 16.18
C VAL A 446 -6.64 2.53 14.86
N THR A 447 -6.22 3.80 14.91
CA THR A 447 -5.88 4.63 13.74
C THR A 447 -4.87 5.70 14.14
N GLY A 448 -4.30 6.38 13.16
CA GLY A 448 -3.37 7.49 13.37
C GLY A 448 -3.09 8.25 12.10
N GLY A 449 -2.33 9.33 12.25
CA GLY A 449 -1.87 10.18 11.17
C GLY A 449 -0.79 11.14 11.62
N TYR A 450 -0.19 11.84 10.68
CA TYR A 450 0.85 12.84 10.95
C TYR A 450 0.81 13.95 9.92
N LEU A 451 1.30 15.12 10.32
CA LEU A 451 1.38 16.33 9.48
C LEU A 451 2.66 17.10 9.80
N ARG A 452 3.44 17.46 8.77
CA ARG A 452 4.48 18.48 8.89
C ARG A 452 3.80 19.84 9.02
N ALA A 453 4.02 20.57 10.11
CA ALA A 453 3.28 21.79 10.42
C ALA A 453 3.39 22.89 9.34
N SER A 454 4.47 22.90 8.55
CA SER A 454 4.59 23.82 7.41
C SER A 454 3.57 23.55 6.29
N HIS A 455 2.99 22.35 6.23
CA HIS A 455 1.96 21.96 5.27
C HIS A 455 0.52 22.18 5.77
N ARG A 456 0.32 22.87 6.91
CA ARG A 456 -1.02 23.09 7.49
C ARG A 456 -2.01 23.84 6.59
N GLU A 457 -1.50 24.61 5.64
CA GLU A 457 -2.29 25.41 4.67
C GLU A 457 -2.29 24.79 3.25
N GLY A 458 -1.62 23.65 3.05
CA GLY A 458 -1.48 23.00 1.72
C GLY A 458 -0.11 22.37 1.50
N HIS A 459 0.03 21.62 0.41
CA HIS A 459 1.27 20.88 0.10
C HIS A 459 2.11 21.50 -1.02
N GLU A 460 1.57 22.48 -1.73
CA GLU A 460 2.16 23.17 -2.86
C GLU A 460 3.17 24.24 -2.40
N ALA A 461 2.78 25.05 -1.41
CA ALA A 461 3.60 26.14 -0.86
C ALA A 461 3.69 26.09 0.68
N PRO A 462 4.47 25.15 1.25
CA PRO A 462 4.60 25.03 2.70
C PRO A 462 5.17 26.30 3.34
N ARG A 463 4.59 26.70 4.48
CA ARG A 463 4.98 27.89 5.24
C ARG A 463 5.54 27.49 6.61
N PRO A 464 6.85 27.62 6.85
CA PRO A 464 7.47 27.39 8.16
C PRO A 464 6.77 28.16 9.29
N LEU A 465 6.80 27.59 10.50
CA LEU A 465 6.36 28.28 11.72
C LEU A 465 7.41 29.29 12.17
N ALA A 466 6.97 30.42 12.71
CA ALA A 466 7.85 31.20 13.59
C ALA A 466 7.95 30.50 14.96
N PRO A 467 9.11 30.57 15.65
CA PRO A 467 9.24 30.01 17.00
C PRO A 467 8.14 30.53 17.92
N ASP A 468 7.50 29.61 18.64
CA ASP A 468 6.41 29.86 19.60
C ASP A 468 5.13 30.49 19.00
N GLU A 469 4.99 30.49 17.67
CA GLU A 469 3.74 30.84 16.99
C GLU A 469 2.65 29.82 17.34
N GLU A 470 1.53 30.29 17.92
CA GLU A 470 0.36 29.43 18.13
C GLU A 470 -0.39 29.25 16.80
N VAL A 471 -0.47 28.00 16.34
CA VAL A 471 -1.17 27.63 15.10
C VAL A 471 -2.20 26.53 15.36
N GLU A 472 -3.18 26.43 14.45
CA GLU A 472 -4.05 25.26 14.36
C GLU A 472 -3.48 24.26 13.35
N LEU A 473 -3.40 23.00 13.74
CA LEU A 473 -3.07 21.88 12.85
C LEU A 473 -4.26 20.94 12.79
N THR A 474 -4.66 20.54 11.58
CA THR A 474 -5.63 19.47 11.37
C THR A 474 -4.90 18.24 10.85
N VAL A 475 -4.68 17.27 11.73
CA VAL A 475 -4.00 16.01 11.40
C VAL A 475 -5.04 14.98 10.96
N PRO A 476 -5.06 14.57 9.67
CA PRO A 476 -6.02 13.59 9.19
C PRO A 476 -5.70 12.19 9.74
N LEU A 477 -6.72 11.42 10.10
CA LEU A 477 -6.58 10.05 10.59
C LEU A 477 -6.96 9.05 9.50
N LYS A 478 -6.23 7.93 9.43
CA LYS A 478 -6.54 6.87 8.46
C LYS A 478 -7.96 6.31 8.65
N PRO A 479 -8.63 5.85 7.56
CA PRO A 479 -9.91 5.18 7.65
C PRO A 479 -9.83 3.94 8.54
N LYS A 480 -10.84 3.75 9.39
CA LYS A 480 -10.96 2.58 10.27
C LYS A 480 -12.43 2.29 10.57
N SER A 481 -12.77 1.02 10.80
CA SER A 481 -13.96 0.64 11.56
C SER A 481 -13.56 -0.14 12.81
N HIS A 482 -13.87 0.41 13.98
CA HIS A 482 -13.50 -0.14 15.28
C HIS A 482 -14.57 0.15 16.32
N LEU A 483 -14.85 -0.83 17.18
CA LEU A 483 -15.69 -0.68 18.36
C LEU A 483 -14.82 -0.70 19.62
N PHE A 484 -14.74 0.44 20.30
CA PHE A 484 -14.24 0.50 21.67
C PHE A 484 -15.31 -0.08 22.58
N GLU A 485 -14.99 -1.20 23.24
CA GLU A 485 -15.94 -1.93 24.08
C GLU A 485 -16.05 -1.33 25.50
N PRO A 486 -17.07 -1.70 26.28
CA PRO A 486 -17.17 -1.29 27.66
C PRO A 486 -15.92 -1.70 28.47
N ASP A 487 -15.62 -0.95 29.52
CA ASP A 487 -14.42 -1.08 30.38
C ASP A 487 -13.07 -0.76 29.69
N HIS A 488 -13.04 -0.65 28.37
CA HIS A 488 -11.88 -0.13 27.65
C HIS A 488 -11.80 1.39 27.75
N ARG A 489 -10.64 1.96 27.41
CA ARG A 489 -10.47 3.41 27.25
C ARG A 489 -10.04 3.74 25.83
N MET A 490 -10.46 4.90 25.36
CA MET A 490 -9.87 5.49 24.16
C MET A 490 -8.72 6.41 24.59
N ARG A 491 -7.52 6.17 24.03
CA ARG A 491 -6.32 7.01 24.21
C ARG A 491 -6.06 7.81 22.95
N VAL A 492 -5.75 9.09 23.11
CA VAL A 492 -5.13 9.94 22.11
C VAL A 492 -3.69 10.21 22.53
N ALA A 493 -2.72 9.80 21.72
CA ALA A 493 -1.31 10.09 21.91
C ALA A 493 -0.84 11.11 20.86
N VAL A 494 -0.18 12.18 21.31
CA VAL A 494 0.40 13.24 20.48
C VAL A 494 1.92 13.24 20.66
N SER A 495 2.66 13.23 19.55
CA SER A 495 4.12 13.28 19.53
C SER A 495 4.63 14.15 18.38
N ALA A 496 5.94 14.42 18.38
CA ALA A 496 6.65 15.15 17.33
C ALA A 496 7.43 14.22 16.37
N ALA A 497 7.06 12.93 16.34
CA ALA A 497 7.71 11.91 15.52
C ALA A 497 6.77 10.72 15.22
N ASP A 498 7.02 10.07 14.07
CA ASP A 498 6.40 8.82 13.61
C ASP A 498 7.42 7.97 12.85
N PHE A 499 8.53 7.66 13.50
CA PHE A 499 9.65 6.92 12.93
C PHE A 499 9.33 5.42 12.80
N PRO A 500 9.78 4.69 11.74
CA PRO A 500 10.53 5.13 10.57
C PRO A 500 9.66 5.56 9.36
N ARG A 501 8.35 5.74 9.54
CA ARG A 501 7.46 6.24 8.46
C ARG A 501 7.78 7.70 8.10
N ALA A 502 8.25 8.47 9.07
CA ALA A 502 8.75 9.83 8.91
C ALA A 502 10.20 9.91 9.44
N LEU A 503 11.13 10.40 8.63
CA LEU A 503 12.43 10.81 9.17
C LEU A 503 12.26 12.11 9.96
N PRO A 504 12.90 12.23 11.14
CA PRO A 504 12.81 13.44 11.94
C PRO A 504 13.44 14.65 11.23
N PRO A 505 13.03 15.87 11.58
CA PRO A 505 13.81 17.06 11.24
C PRO A 505 15.17 17.02 11.95
N ASN A 506 16.21 17.67 11.40
CA ASN A 506 17.56 17.71 12.00
C ASN A 506 17.67 18.63 13.24
N GLU A 507 16.56 18.92 13.91
CA GLU A 507 16.47 19.89 14.99
C GLU A 507 15.76 19.29 16.20
N GLN A 508 16.36 19.46 17.37
CA GLN A 508 15.71 19.22 18.65
C GLN A 508 14.77 20.39 18.98
N GLY A 509 13.65 20.12 19.64
CA GLY A 509 12.70 21.17 19.99
C GLY A 509 11.66 20.74 21.01
N THR A 510 10.70 21.64 21.22
CA THR A 510 9.55 21.44 22.09
C THR A 510 8.27 21.74 21.34
N LEU A 511 7.27 20.88 21.50
CA LEU A 511 5.89 21.06 21.05
C LEU A 511 5.04 21.35 22.29
N THR A 512 4.34 22.47 22.31
CA THR A 512 3.33 22.75 23.34
C THR A 512 1.94 22.52 22.76
N VAL A 513 1.17 21.60 23.33
CA VAL A 513 -0.25 21.40 22.98
C VAL A 513 -1.12 22.25 23.91
N VAL A 514 -1.98 23.07 23.31
CA VAL A 514 -2.89 24.00 24.01
C VAL A 514 -4.34 23.53 23.82
N SER A 515 -5.17 23.63 24.86
CA SER A 515 -6.62 23.48 24.72
C SER A 515 -7.32 24.39 25.73
N ARG A 516 -8.24 25.23 25.25
CA ARG A 516 -8.99 26.21 26.06
C ARG A 516 -10.39 26.44 25.53
N PRO A 517 -11.33 27.00 26.30
CA PRO A 517 -12.74 27.11 25.91
C PRO A 517 -12.98 27.84 24.57
N GLU A 518 -12.14 28.78 24.20
CA GLU A 518 -12.19 29.52 22.95
C GLU A 518 -11.39 28.90 21.80
N ALA A 519 -10.46 27.97 22.10
CA ALA A 519 -9.56 27.34 21.14
C ALA A 519 -9.20 25.92 21.60
N ARG A 520 -10.06 24.96 21.23
CA ARG A 520 -9.99 23.57 21.72
C ARG A 520 -9.08 22.72 20.83
N SER A 521 -8.28 21.88 21.47
CA SER A 521 -7.68 20.73 20.79
C SER A 521 -8.64 19.55 20.89
N THR A 522 -9.05 19.00 19.76
CA THR A 522 -10.09 17.96 19.68
C THR A 522 -9.72 16.85 18.72
N VAL A 523 -10.32 15.69 18.93
CA VAL A 523 -10.36 14.59 17.98
C VAL A 523 -11.81 14.38 17.57
N ARG A 524 -12.08 14.38 16.28
CA ARG A 524 -13.42 14.22 15.72
C ARG A 524 -13.42 13.12 14.67
N PHE A 525 -14.35 12.18 14.77
CA PHE A 525 -14.49 11.09 13.81
C PHE A 525 -15.95 10.69 13.58
N PRO A 526 -16.26 10.13 12.40
CA PRO A 526 -17.55 9.49 12.13
C PRO A 526 -17.77 8.31 13.08
N GLY A 527 -18.88 8.31 13.80
CA GLY A 527 -19.11 7.34 14.87
C GLY A 527 -20.35 7.60 15.70
N ARG A 528 -20.65 6.68 16.62
CA ARG A 528 -21.78 6.76 17.56
C ARG A 528 -21.54 5.92 18.81
N THR A 529 -22.26 6.25 19.88
CA THR A 529 -22.36 5.38 21.06
C THR A 529 -23.47 4.36 20.85
N HIS A 530 -23.30 3.14 21.37
CA HIS A 530 -24.29 2.08 21.29
C HIS A 530 -24.89 1.73 22.64
N GLY A 531 -26.13 1.23 22.64
CA GLY A 531 -26.71 0.58 23.82
C GLY A 531 -26.23 -0.87 24.04
N GLY A 532 -25.52 -1.44 23.06
CA GLY A 532 -25.03 -2.82 23.06
C GLY A 532 -24.07 -3.10 21.90
N ILE A 533 -23.66 -4.35 21.71
CA ILE A 533 -22.66 -4.76 20.70
C ILE A 533 -23.28 -5.44 19.46
N GLU A 534 -24.59 -5.30 19.26
CA GLU A 534 -25.32 -5.91 18.15
C GLU A 534 -25.44 -4.95 16.96
N PHE A 535 -25.20 -5.48 15.77
CA PHE A 535 -25.28 -4.74 14.50
C PHE A 535 -26.40 -5.35 13.65
N THR A 536 -27.23 -4.52 13.03
CA THR A 536 -28.34 -4.97 12.15
C THR A 536 -27.92 -5.07 10.69
N ASP A 537 -26.79 -4.47 10.34
CA ASP A 537 -26.22 -4.35 9.00
C ASP A 537 -25.09 -5.38 8.75
N THR A 538 -25.09 -6.48 9.50
CA THR A 538 -24.10 -7.55 9.33
C THR A 538 -24.30 -8.27 8.00
N VAL A 539 -23.18 -8.61 7.36
CA VAL A 539 -23.16 -9.41 6.13
C VAL A 539 -22.19 -10.57 6.29
N SER A 540 -22.45 -11.67 5.58
CA SER A 540 -21.54 -12.82 5.55
C SER A 540 -20.78 -12.83 4.23
N LEU A 541 -19.46 -12.72 4.30
CA LEU A 541 -18.60 -13.01 3.16
C LEU A 541 -18.12 -14.46 3.25
N ARG A 542 -18.07 -15.15 2.11
CA ARG A 542 -17.65 -16.56 2.06
C ARG A 542 -16.16 -16.68 2.37
N SER A 543 -15.77 -17.79 2.96
CA SER A 543 -14.35 -18.17 3.07
C SER A 543 -13.80 -18.57 1.70
N PRO A 544 -12.50 -18.38 1.43
CA PRO A 544 -11.92 -18.68 0.13
C PRO A 544 -12.15 -20.11 -0.35
N ASP A 545 -12.28 -20.29 -1.66
CA ASP A 545 -12.25 -21.61 -2.29
C ASP A 545 -10.85 -22.22 -2.19
N GLU A 546 -10.68 -23.17 -1.28
CA GLU A 546 -9.41 -23.87 -1.04
C GLU A 546 -9.09 -24.95 -2.09
N SER A 547 -9.98 -25.22 -3.07
CA SER A 547 -9.66 -26.11 -4.18
C SER A 547 -8.58 -25.54 -5.11
N VAL A 548 -8.38 -24.22 -5.07
CA VAL A 548 -7.25 -23.53 -5.67
C VAL A 548 -6.34 -22.99 -4.56
N PRO A 549 -5.04 -23.33 -4.54
CA PRO A 549 -4.13 -22.90 -3.48
C PRO A 549 -4.21 -21.39 -3.20
N LEU A 550 -4.23 -21.01 -1.92
CA LEU A 550 -4.17 -19.59 -1.52
C LEU A 550 -2.78 -19.00 -1.73
N ARG A 551 -1.74 -19.83 -1.59
CA ARG A 551 -0.35 -19.49 -1.85
C ARG A 551 0.14 -20.20 -3.10
N SER A 552 1.10 -19.59 -3.76
CA SER A 552 1.67 -20.20 -4.95
C SER A 552 2.43 -21.49 -4.63
N PRO A 553 2.25 -22.56 -5.43
CA PRO A 553 3.00 -23.80 -5.27
C PRO A 553 4.49 -23.67 -5.66
N TYR A 554 4.87 -22.56 -6.31
CA TYR A 554 6.25 -22.31 -6.73
C TYR A 554 7.13 -21.73 -5.63
N VAL A 555 6.56 -21.32 -4.49
CA VAL A 555 7.33 -20.86 -3.33
C VAL A 555 7.84 -22.08 -2.57
N VAL A 556 9.16 -22.29 -2.63
CA VAL A 556 9.85 -23.42 -1.98
C VAL A 556 10.09 -23.11 -0.50
N ASP A 557 10.56 -21.91 -0.23
CA ASP A 557 10.85 -21.42 1.11
C ASP A 557 10.57 -19.93 1.18
N SER A 558 10.13 -19.46 2.34
CA SER A 558 9.89 -18.04 2.60
C SER A 558 10.04 -17.76 4.09
N ASP A 559 10.78 -16.71 4.42
CA ASP A 559 10.97 -16.26 5.79
C ASP A 559 10.82 -14.75 5.88
N THR A 560 10.31 -14.29 7.02
CA THR A 560 10.14 -12.86 7.28
C THR A 560 10.38 -12.56 8.75
N THR A 561 11.35 -11.69 9.00
CA THR A 561 11.67 -11.22 10.35
C THR A 561 11.28 -9.77 10.54
N TRP A 562 10.89 -9.43 11.77
CA TRP A 562 10.57 -8.06 12.19
C TRP A 562 11.12 -7.87 13.58
N VAL A 563 12.09 -6.96 13.72
CA VAL A 563 12.81 -6.70 14.96
C VAL A 563 12.78 -5.21 15.24
N THR A 564 12.38 -4.87 16.47
CA THR A 564 12.58 -3.54 17.05
C THR A 564 13.52 -3.71 18.24
N ALA A 565 14.52 -2.84 18.33
CA ALA A 565 15.51 -2.87 19.40
C ALA A 565 15.73 -1.45 19.93
N ARG A 566 16.05 -1.35 21.22
CA ARG A 566 16.43 -0.09 21.87
C ARG A 566 17.71 -0.28 22.65
N GLU A 567 18.66 0.59 22.39
CA GLU A 567 19.91 0.77 23.12
C GLU A 567 19.69 1.89 24.14
N HIS A 568 20.02 1.67 25.41
CA HIS A 568 19.60 2.55 26.51
C HIS A 568 20.62 3.64 26.88
N VAL A 569 21.88 3.54 26.47
CA VAL A 569 22.93 4.52 26.81
C VAL A 569 22.76 5.80 26.02
N ASN A 570 22.56 5.70 24.70
CA ASN A 570 22.34 6.83 23.80
C ASN A 570 20.87 6.98 23.40
N ASP A 571 19.99 6.19 24.03
CA ASP A 571 18.55 6.07 23.73
C ASP A 571 18.27 5.98 22.22
N THR A 572 18.91 4.99 21.59
CA THR A 572 18.83 4.75 20.14
C THR A 572 17.90 3.59 19.84
N VAL A 573 17.02 3.77 18.86
CA VAL A 573 16.20 2.67 18.34
C VAL A 573 16.75 2.15 17.02
N GLU A 574 16.60 0.85 16.81
CA GLU A 574 16.76 0.19 15.52
C GLU A 574 15.47 -0.53 15.16
N PHE A 575 15.04 -0.32 13.93
CA PHE A 575 14.01 -1.07 13.24
C PHE A 575 14.69 -1.93 12.17
N ARG A 576 14.40 -3.22 12.14
CA ARG A 576 14.89 -4.15 11.11
C ARG A 576 13.78 -5.06 10.62
N THR A 577 13.61 -5.15 9.31
CA THR A 577 12.77 -6.16 8.67
C THR A 577 13.56 -6.86 7.58
N MET A 578 13.39 -8.16 7.46
CA MET A 578 13.96 -8.95 6.38
C MET A 578 12.86 -9.81 5.79
N GLU A 579 12.74 -9.82 4.47
CA GLU A 579 11.95 -10.78 3.72
C GLU A 579 12.89 -11.57 2.83
N GLN A 580 12.75 -12.88 2.81
CA GLN A 580 13.47 -13.74 1.86
C GLN A 580 12.55 -14.85 1.36
N TYR A 581 12.72 -15.24 0.11
CA TYR A 581 12.06 -16.42 -0.43
C TYR A 581 12.84 -17.02 -1.60
N THR A 582 12.56 -18.29 -1.83
CA THR A 582 13.08 -19.08 -2.95
C THR A 582 11.91 -19.56 -3.80
N LEU A 583 12.01 -19.35 -5.10
CA LEU A 583 11.05 -19.83 -6.09
C LEU A 583 11.66 -20.93 -6.94
N ASP A 584 10.89 -21.99 -7.18
CA ASP A 584 11.14 -22.93 -8.27
C ASP A 584 10.43 -22.41 -9.51
N LEU A 585 11.17 -22.14 -10.60
CA LEU A 585 10.61 -21.51 -11.80
C LEU A 585 10.45 -22.57 -12.90
N PRO A 586 9.34 -22.60 -13.66
CA PRO A 586 9.17 -23.61 -14.72
C PRO A 586 10.23 -23.59 -15.83
N HIS A 587 10.92 -22.46 -16.01
CA HIS A 587 11.85 -22.18 -17.11
C HIS A 587 13.28 -21.86 -16.65
N ALA A 588 13.54 -21.88 -15.33
CA ALA A 588 14.87 -21.66 -14.75
C ALA A 588 15.08 -22.64 -13.57
N ARG A 589 16.31 -22.83 -13.09
CA ARG A 589 16.57 -23.72 -11.94
C ARG A 589 16.01 -23.15 -10.63
N GLY A 590 15.79 -21.84 -10.58
CA GLY A 590 15.15 -21.17 -9.48
C GLY A 590 15.50 -19.69 -9.40
N MET A 591 14.86 -19.02 -8.46
CA MET A 591 15.13 -17.64 -8.11
C MET A 591 15.21 -17.51 -6.59
N THR A 592 16.17 -16.75 -6.09
CA THR A 592 16.13 -16.27 -4.71
C THR A 592 15.92 -14.76 -4.70
N TRP A 593 15.25 -14.29 -3.66
CA TRP A 593 15.08 -12.87 -3.40
C TRP A 593 15.23 -12.65 -1.90
N SER A 594 16.00 -11.64 -1.51
CA SER A 594 16.03 -11.11 -0.16
C SER A 594 15.96 -9.59 -0.17
N ASN A 595 15.26 -9.05 0.81
CA ASN A 595 15.17 -7.62 1.03
C ASN A 595 15.23 -7.33 2.52
N GLU A 596 16.32 -6.69 2.96
CA GLU A 596 16.50 -6.20 4.32
C GLU A 596 16.32 -4.69 4.37
N VAL A 597 15.58 -4.20 5.36
CA VAL A 597 15.44 -2.78 5.66
C VAL A 597 15.88 -2.55 7.10
N VAL A 598 16.79 -1.60 7.30
CA VAL A 598 17.26 -1.16 8.60
C VAL A 598 17.02 0.33 8.72
N ALA A 599 16.38 0.77 9.80
CA ALA A 599 16.27 2.19 10.12
C ALA A 599 16.70 2.41 11.57
N SER A 600 17.44 3.48 11.84
CA SER A 600 17.84 3.83 13.20
C SER A 600 17.84 5.33 13.44
N VAL A 601 17.60 5.73 14.69
CA VAL A 601 17.67 7.12 15.17
C VAL A 601 17.90 7.14 16.69
N ALA A 602 18.68 8.11 17.16
CA ALA A 602 18.85 8.44 18.57
C ALA A 602 17.84 9.51 19.02
N ALA A 603 17.26 9.35 20.22
CA ALA A 603 16.17 10.20 20.72
C ALA A 603 16.46 11.70 20.66
N ALA A 604 17.68 12.10 21.04
CA ALA A 604 18.10 13.50 21.14
C ALA A 604 19.06 13.94 20.02
N GLU A 605 19.39 13.06 19.06
CA GLU A 605 20.31 13.35 17.96
C GLU A 605 19.66 13.01 16.62
N PRO A 606 18.67 13.79 16.14
CA PRO A 606 17.92 13.46 14.93
C PRO A 606 18.79 13.35 13.67
N GLY A 607 19.96 14.00 13.63
CA GLY A 607 20.92 13.88 12.54
C GLY A 607 21.49 12.47 12.34
N THR A 608 21.33 11.58 13.33
CA THR A 608 21.69 10.16 13.23
C THR A 608 20.66 9.36 12.42
N ALA A 609 19.49 9.92 12.13
CA ALA A 609 18.39 9.19 11.49
C ALA A 609 18.73 8.74 10.07
N TYR A 610 18.51 7.46 9.80
CA TYR A 610 18.61 6.90 8.46
C TYR A 610 17.66 5.73 8.24
N LEU A 611 17.43 5.43 6.96
CA LEU A 611 16.87 4.18 6.49
C LEU A 611 17.78 3.61 5.40
N GLN A 612 18.10 2.33 5.50
CA GLN A 612 18.91 1.57 4.56
C GLN A 612 18.10 0.38 4.08
N THR A 613 18.19 0.07 2.79
CA THR A 613 17.58 -1.10 2.18
C THR A 613 18.64 -1.83 1.39
N GLU A 614 18.74 -3.14 1.61
CA GLU A 614 19.60 -4.05 0.86
C GLU A 614 18.71 -5.08 0.19
N THR A 615 18.80 -5.17 -1.13
CA THR A 615 18.05 -6.12 -1.94
C THR A 615 19.05 -7.00 -2.68
N GLU A 616 18.90 -8.30 -2.54
CA GLU A 616 19.64 -9.28 -3.32
C GLU A 616 18.67 -10.18 -4.08
N ALA A 617 18.99 -10.44 -5.34
CA ALA A 617 18.25 -11.37 -6.18
C ALA A 617 19.21 -12.27 -6.93
N THR A 618 18.89 -13.57 -6.99
CA THR A 618 19.60 -14.50 -7.88
C THR A 618 18.63 -15.15 -8.85
N LEU A 619 19.06 -15.29 -10.11
CA LEU A 619 18.40 -16.10 -11.13
C LEU A 619 19.36 -17.19 -11.56
N ASP A 620 18.98 -18.45 -11.34
CA ASP A 620 19.78 -19.62 -11.69
C ASP A 620 19.26 -20.21 -12.99
N TYR A 621 20.00 -20.04 -14.08
CA TYR A 621 19.71 -20.64 -15.37
C TYR A 621 20.42 -22.01 -15.49
N PRO A 622 20.03 -22.87 -16.42
CA PRO A 622 20.75 -24.13 -16.66
C PRO A 622 22.25 -23.95 -16.94
N THR A 623 22.65 -22.81 -17.50
CA THR A 623 24.02 -22.54 -17.98
C THR A 623 24.82 -21.57 -17.14
N GLU A 624 24.18 -20.67 -16.38
CA GLU A 624 24.83 -19.59 -15.63
C GLU A 624 23.94 -19.10 -14.49
N ARG A 625 24.54 -18.41 -13.52
CA ARG A 625 23.83 -17.75 -12.42
C ARG A 625 24.05 -16.25 -12.49
N VAL A 626 22.96 -15.49 -12.44
CA VAL A 626 22.99 -14.03 -12.35
C VAL A 626 22.65 -13.61 -10.94
N ARG A 627 23.48 -12.74 -10.33
CA ARG A 627 23.24 -12.13 -9.03
C ARG A 627 23.16 -10.62 -9.18
N VAL A 628 22.11 -10.03 -8.60
CA VAL A 628 21.90 -8.59 -8.52
C VAL A 628 21.88 -8.18 -7.06
N GLU A 629 22.73 -7.23 -6.70
CA GLU A 629 22.79 -6.65 -5.37
C GLU A 629 22.50 -5.16 -5.50
N THR A 630 21.55 -4.65 -4.71
CA THR A 630 21.27 -3.22 -4.62
C THR A 630 21.28 -2.77 -3.17
N SER A 631 21.93 -1.65 -2.89
CA SER A 631 21.84 -0.98 -1.59
C SER A 631 21.35 0.45 -1.79
N ALA A 632 20.38 0.87 -0.99
CA ALA A 632 19.91 2.25 -0.92
C ALA A 632 20.02 2.74 0.51
N ARG A 633 20.44 4.00 0.69
CA ARG A 633 20.48 4.66 1.99
C ARG A 633 19.89 6.05 1.86
N VAL A 634 18.94 6.38 2.74
CA VAL A 634 18.31 7.69 2.85
C VAL A 634 18.55 8.20 4.26
N ALA A 635 19.18 9.36 4.37
CA ALA A 635 19.25 10.17 5.57
C ALA A 635 18.65 11.55 5.26
N ARG A 636 18.48 12.40 6.28
CA ARG A 636 17.79 13.69 6.10
C ARG A 636 18.39 14.55 4.96
N SER A 637 19.71 14.59 4.84
CA SER A 637 20.42 15.46 3.88
C SER A 637 21.15 14.69 2.79
N THR A 638 21.07 13.35 2.73
CA THR A 638 21.78 12.57 1.72
C THR A 638 20.98 11.35 1.33
N ALA A 639 21.08 10.96 0.06
CA ALA A 639 20.64 9.66 -0.40
C ALA A 639 21.69 9.04 -1.32
N SER A 640 21.82 7.72 -1.27
CA SER A 640 22.68 6.97 -2.18
C SER A 640 21.99 5.69 -2.61
N ILE A 641 22.26 5.26 -3.84
CA ILE A 641 21.91 3.94 -4.32
C ILE A 641 23.13 3.34 -5.03
N ALA A 642 23.32 2.04 -4.91
CA ALA A 642 24.36 1.30 -5.60
C ALA A 642 23.77 0.01 -6.13
N THR A 643 24.16 -0.38 -7.34
CA THR A 643 23.70 -1.61 -7.98
C THR A 643 24.89 -2.35 -8.56
N ARG A 644 24.99 -3.64 -8.23
CA ARG A 644 25.97 -4.57 -8.76
C ARG A 644 25.28 -5.73 -9.43
N VAL A 645 25.78 -6.13 -10.59
CA VAL A 645 25.33 -7.31 -11.32
C VAL A 645 26.54 -8.19 -11.62
N SER A 646 26.45 -9.47 -11.28
CA SER A 646 27.45 -10.47 -11.63
C SER A 646 26.82 -11.68 -12.32
N VAL A 647 27.59 -12.29 -13.23
CA VAL A 647 27.26 -13.54 -13.94
C VAL A 647 28.35 -14.55 -13.65
N ASP A 648 28.02 -15.68 -13.03
CA ASP A 648 28.99 -16.68 -12.56
C ASP A 648 30.16 -16.05 -11.78
N GLU A 649 29.81 -15.16 -10.84
CA GLU A 649 30.73 -14.38 -9.99
C GLU A 649 31.59 -13.34 -10.73
N GLN A 650 31.48 -13.22 -12.06
CA GLN A 650 32.14 -12.18 -12.84
C GLN A 650 31.31 -10.90 -12.85
N LEU A 651 31.94 -9.78 -12.52
CA LEU A 651 31.30 -8.48 -12.47
C LEU A 651 30.92 -7.98 -13.87
N LEU A 652 29.64 -7.71 -14.10
CA LEU A 652 29.09 -7.18 -15.36
C LEU A 652 28.73 -5.68 -15.24
N PHE A 653 28.25 -5.26 -14.09
CA PHE A 653 27.77 -3.90 -13.83
C PHE A 653 28.05 -3.51 -12.37
N ASP A 654 28.61 -2.32 -12.13
CA ASP A 654 28.81 -1.73 -10.80
C ASP A 654 28.67 -0.22 -10.93
N GLU A 655 27.52 0.30 -10.50
CA GLU A 655 27.24 1.73 -10.56
C GLU A 655 26.78 2.23 -9.20
N ARG A 656 27.12 3.49 -8.91
CA ARG A 656 26.80 4.15 -7.65
C ARG A 656 26.35 5.56 -7.91
N TRP A 657 25.16 5.89 -7.43
CA TRP A 657 24.61 7.22 -7.51
C TRP A 657 24.50 7.83 -6.12
N ARG A 658 24.76 9.12 -6.03
CA ARG A 658 24.64 9.89 -4.79
C ARG A 658 23.89 11.18 -5.07
N ARG A 659 23.01 11.50 -4.13
CA ARG A 659 22.28 12.75 -4.06
C ARG A 659 22.65 13.43 -2.74
N SER A 660 23.19 14.63 -2.83
CA SER A 660 23.25 15.54 -1.68
C SER A 660 21.94 16.32 -1.63
N GLY A 661 21.30 16.34 -0.47
CA GLY A 661 20.10 17.13 -0.21
C GLY A 661 20.37 18.63 -0.31
N ARG A 662 19.30 19.41 -0.45
CA ARG A 662 19.34 20.87 -0.36
C ARG A 662 19.24 21.34 1.09
#